data_AF-A0A3N4I2Y4-F1
#
_entry.id   AF-A0A3N4I2Y4-F1
#
_cell.length_a   1.000
_cell.length_b   1.000
_cell.length_c   1.000
_cell.angle_alpha   90.00
_cell.angle_beta   90.00
_cell.angle_gamma   90.00
#
_symmetry.space_group_name_H-M   'P 1'
#
loop_
_entity.id
_entity.type
_entity.pdbx_description
1 polymer ?
#
loop_
_entity_poly.entity_id
_entity_poly.type
_entity_poly.pdbx_seq_one_letter_code
_entity_poly.pdbx_strand_id
1 'polypeptide(L)'
;MSDSIASSKNMAKNKFLEVVFLLDITGSMGNQIEAMKRMIKEFLASAGDEPTLHMHVWTFTESSKKCYVCKSPANSTNSDLIKYVTKIQLSTPPSAPHDTGAYGGDYEENSVAAVSALLDSFDQNDNIMAFIITDAPPHHVSAGRTPEAEAEKKWLAEQDPSLPMDMFQRLDRIVESLNITFVPINYESHGHVDPFYLQAALLTDGVVLRPTVNDAGLLANGLVTLMHAMQSTIVDGKVNRSEQASAIESLANMFSIVKADPDTWVMFETDPIAPGQLRQEYKTLDGKEGITAGLFGLLETTMDRFTGKRAGKRCRSVDPDTVAAAVRVFVLAMMIKTGFAKDDHKAALDVAQAELARQLEKNVETGKRETFYLNRLLGNLLTTENSVKPSESTSSQCIITLQSAWDTISELEQVPTSVEDVEAWMEIVLQLTLCRLLNIRFPTDAEGKIDFMDAWSASVKNVSYGAPLSAYAAVALRNHSDDGATYLDPSTRETFNSALLLAHPDDPVLSSCYTTLSALPSLQGLVQGYLVSGGLNIFPSITVGLQGSTLLSNLRIIAQANKPNLVVAPVAYEWLRSVVWSLAISDVVPAVDVVKVIENEGTLNPEDNPSKLMTAFIRYMKKVDGKGQDLAKKWKYLYEELVTNSVSFAIRLRDKGEACELIPTDEALISCFIEEPTTYDPLALLHPAETFNAGEALKDVATHEKLRTLVREYPIFKHNRDMLRLFWDLLHQRDLTAVRETDDFPLTDDELVTATVESILLRKRTTRYVLSESKAWVRSTDVSLEGPLADLVKKGYVSRIGSWKTLRAEHARAKLLQALEKKAHGTNEVVKESTWNNLLKNTVFTLHDQTYSLTRMDAPTMLSCVPDQHISTLGAAIVRGTWTSGPPSQLRRHTAAILPLFSNNSTLQTEIQTAINSQAICSRELVNRHGHTVKNTYPGFTGWNQDYNDVRLATKKPDVATKLATMKKYKLYLDEVMPQIEKLESQLLRELASMVVWLPDYNSATKCMKETKYILENGGKCDLTKVADYKKKVEKSGTKKVGQTWWRCEA
;
A
#
# COMPACT_ATOMS: atom_id res chain seq x y z
N MET A 1 11.10 -21.77 -1.49
CA MET A 1 12.48 -21.48 -1.93
C MET A 1 12.55 -20.85 -3.32
N SER A 2 11.62 -21.09 -4.26
CA SER A 2 11.50 -20.23 -5.46
C SER A 2 10.70 -18.94 -5.20
N ASP A 3 9.75 -18.98 -4.26
CA ASP A 3 9.00 -17.78 -3.86
C ASP A 3 9.85 -16.83 -3.02
N SER A 4 10.89 -17.32 -2.34
CA SER A 4 11.88 -16.46 -1.68
C SER A 4 12.86 -15.83 -2.67
N ILE A 5 13.02 -16.38 -3.89
CA ILE A 5 13.87 -15.81 -4.95
C ILE A 5 13.07 -14.82 -5.82
N ALA A 6 11.78 -15.05 -6.06
CA ALA A 6 10.91 -14.06 -6.71
C ALA A 6 10.55 -12.91 -5.76
N SER A 7 10.31 -13.20 -4.48
CA SER A 7 10.19 -12.18 -3.43
C SER A 7 11.51 -11.45 -3.20
N SER A 8 12.69 -12.11 -3.33
CA SER A 8 13.97 -11.39 -3.24
C SER A 8 14.31 -10.62 -4.52
N LYS A 9 13.86 -11.05 -5.71
CA LYS A 9 14.05 -10.29 -6.96
C LYS A 9 13.16 -9.05 -7.04
N ASN A 10 11.91 -9.12 -6.56
CA ASN A 10 11.06 -7.94 -6.44
C ASN A 10 11.44 -7.05 -5.24
N MET A 11 12.04 -7.60 -4.17
CA MET A 11 12.63 -6.78 -3.09
C MET A 11 13.99 -6.16 -3.49
N ALA A 12 14.72 -6.75 -4.45
CA ALA A 12 16.02 -6.22 -4.90
C ALA A 12 15.88 -5.03 -5.85
N LYS A 13 14.80 -4.95 -6.64
CA LYS A 13 14.53 -3.79 -7.53
C LYS A 13 14.35 -2.48 -6.75
N ASN A 14 13.84 -2.53 -5.51
CA ASN A 14 13.60 -1.35 -4.67
C ASN A 14 14.86 -0.72 -4.02
N LYS A 15 16.08 -1.06 -4.46
CA LYS A 15 17.33 -0.54 -3.85
C LYS A 15 18.31 0.13 -4.81
N PHE A 16 18.03 0.17 -6.10
CA PHE A 16 18.93 0.83 -7.06
C PHE A 16 18.36 2.21 -7.47
N LEU A 17 19.26 3.18 -7.62
CA LEU A 17 18.95 4.42 -8.34
C LEU A 17 19.39 4.24 -9.79
N GLU A 18 18.45 4.39 -10.70
CA GLU A 18 18.67 4.39 -12.15
C GLU A 18 19.11 5.80 -12.56
N VAL A 19 20.41 5.97 -12.82
CA VAL A 19 20.99 7.25 -13.28
C VAL A 19 21.06 7.25 -14.79
N VAL A 20 20.30 8.13 -15.44
CA VAL A 20 20.22 8.22 -16.89
C VAL A 20 20.85 9.51 -17.36
N PHE A 21 21.92 9.43 -18.14
CA PHE A 21 22.48 10.57 -18.85
C PHE A 21 21.87 10.64 -20.24
N LEU A 22 21.04 11.65 -20.49
CA LEU A 22 20.57 12.05 -21.81
C LEU A 22 21.57 13.06 -22.36
N LEU A 23 22.48 12.59 -23.21
CA LEU A 23 23.59 13.36 -23.74
C LEU A 23 23.30 13.85 -25.16
N ASP A 24 23.29 15.15 -25.33
CA ASP A 24 23.36 15.76 -26.65
C ASP A 24 24.73 15.47 -27.29
N ILE A 25 24.71 14.98 -28.53
CA ILE A 25 25.93 14.70 -29.32
C ILE A 25 26.01 15.52 -30.62
N THR A 26 25.29 16.63 -30.71
CA THR A 26 25.34 17.60 -31.83
C THR A 26 26.68 18.33 -31.91
N GLY A 27 26.93 19.07 -33.00
CA GLY A 27 28.28 19.52 -33.40
C GLY A 27 29.05 20.38 -32.36
N SER A 28 28.38 21.01 -31.41
CA SER A 28 28.99 21.86 -30.37
C SER A 28 29.40 21.11 -29.09
N MET A 29 28.93 19.87 -28.90
CA MET A 29 29.04 19.13 -27.63
C MET A 29 30.35 18.34 -27.43
N GLY A 30 31.39 18.62 -28.23
CA GLY A 30 32.62 17.83 -28.26
C GLY A 30 33.34 17.69 -26.91
N ASN A 31 33.45 18.79 -26.14
CA ASN A 31 34.11 18.76 -24.84
C ASN A 31 33.27 18.02 -23.78
N GLN A 32 31.95 18.11 -23.86
CA GLN A 32 30.99 17.48 -22.95
C GLN A 32 30.95 15.97 -23.17
N ILE A 33 31.05 15.52 -24.43
CA ILE A 33 31.19 14.10 -24.78
C ILE A 33 32.46 13.52 -24.18
N GLU A 34 33.61 14.21 -24.31
CA GLU A 34 34.87 13.75 -23.72
C GLU A 34 34.84 13.77 -22.19
N ALA A 35 34.17 14.75 -21.58
CA ALA A 35 33.95 14.78 -20.15
C ALA A 35 33.09 13.60 -19.66
N MET A 36 32.02 13.27 -20.38
CA MET A 36 31.15 12.12 -20.08
C MET A 36 31.94 10.81 -20.17
N LYS A 37 32.74 10.63 -21.23
CA LYS A 37 33.63 9.47 -21.39
C LYS A 37 34.58 9.32 -20.21
N ARG A 38 35.18 10.43 -19.79
CA ARG A 38 36.10 10.46 -18.67
C ARG A 38 35.39 10.15 -17.34
N MET A 39 34.26 10.78 -17.08
CA MET A 39 33.46 10.57 -15.85
C MET A 39 33.04 9.10 -15.71
N ILE A 40 32.45 8.50 -16.74
CA ILE A 40 31.99 7.11 -16.69
C ILE A 40 33.17 6.17 -16.44
N LYS A 41 34.32 6.41 -17.10
CA LYS A 41 35.52 5.59 -16.90
C LYS A 41 36.08 5.72 -15.47
N GLU A 42 36.13 6.94 -14.94
CA GLU A 42 36.69 7.21 -13.62
C GLU A 42 35.78 6.70 -12.50
N PHE A 43 34.46 6.99 -12.57
CA PHE A 43 33.49 6.54 -11.57
C PHE A 43 33.36 5.01 -11.54
N LEU A 44 33.24 4.35 -12.69
CA LEU A 44 33.11 2.89 -12.72
C LEU A 44 34.41 2.16 -12.35
N ALA A 45 35.57 2.82 -12.47
CA ALA A 45 36.84 2.28 -11.98
C ALA A 45 36.97 2.35 -10.45
N SER A 46 36.34 3.34 -9.80
CA SER A 46 36.38 3.54 -8.35
C SER A 46 35.20 2.89 -7.60
N ALA A 47 34.07 2.63 -8.25
CA ALA A 47 32.82 2.18 -7.62
C ALA A 47 32.74 0.67 -7.25
N GLY A 48 33.69 -0.17 -7.68
CA GLY A 48 33.70 -1.63 -7.39
C GLY A 48 32.76 -2.49 -8.27
N ASP A 49 32.63 -3.78 -7.95
CA ASP A 49 31.92 -4.78 -8.80
C ASP A 49 30.37 -4.80 -8.64
N GLU A 50 29.80 -4.17 -7.60
CA GLU A 50 28.33 -4.10 -7.37
C GLU A 50 27.90 -2.69 -6.89
N PRO A 51 27.80 -1.68 -7.77
CA PRO A 51 27.35 -0.34 -7.40
C PRO A 51 25.84 -0.32 -7.06
N THR A 52 25.45 0.47 -6.06
CA THR A 52 24.03 0.78 -5.75
C THR A 52 23.39 1.74 -6.77
N LEU A 53 24.19 2.25 -7.71
CA LEU A 53 23.78 3.06 -8.85
C LEU A 53 23.87 2.24 -10.14
N HIS A 54 22.80 2.27 -10.93
CA HIS A 54 22.80 1.73 -12.29
C HIS A 54 22.87 2.88 -13.29
N MET A 55 23.95 2.93 -14.07
CA MET A 55 24.16 4.00 -15.04
C MET A 55 23.68 3.62 -16.43
N HIS A 56 22.96 4.55 -17.05
CA HIS A 56 22.54 4.50 -18.44
C HIS A 56 23.07 5.73 -19.16
N VAL A 57 23.70 5.54 -20.32
CA VAL A 57 24.15 6.65 -21.16
C VAL A 57 23.41 6.57 -22.47
N TRP A 58 22.49 7.50 -22.65
CA TRP A 58 21.67 7.62 -23.85
C TRP A 58 22.07 8.89 -24.58
N THR A 59 22.07 8.85 -25.90
CA THR A 59 22.45 9.99 -26.73
C THR A 59 21.28 10.41 -27.58
N PHE A 60 21.11 11.71 -27.77
CA PHE A 60 20.17 12.25 -28.74
C PHE A 60 20.86 13.18 -29.73
N THR A 61 20.39 13.13 -30.97
CA THR A 61 20.85 13.96 -32.08
C THR A 61 19.88 13.82 -33.25
N GLU A 62 20.04 14.61 -34.30
CA GLU A 62 19.16 14.59 -35.44
C GLU A 62 19.81 15.06 -36.75
N SER A 63 19.08 14.83 -37.82
CA SER A 63 19.33 15.37 -39.14
C SER A 63 18.01 15.86 -39.73
N SER A 64 18.07 16.66 -40.79
CA SER A 64 16.90 17.07 -41.59
C SER A 64 15.96 15.96 -42.06
N LYS A 65 16.33 14.69 -41.91
CA LYS A 65 15.53 13.52 -42.32
C LYS A 65 15.08 12.64 -41.16
N LYS A 66 15.73 12.71 -40.00
CA LYS A 66 15.54 11.72 -38.94
C LYS A 66 16.01 12.21 -37.58
N CYS A 67 15.18 11.95 -36.57
CA CYS A 67 15.46 12.09 -35.14
C CYS A 67 16.06 10.76 -34.60
N TYR A 68 17.12 10.87 -33.79
CA TYR A 68 17.82 9.74 -33.19
C TYR A 68 17.84 9.84 -31.67
N VAL A 69 17.36 8.80 -30.99
CA VAL A 69 17.58 8.56 -29.56
C VAL A 69 18.20 7.17 -29.40
N CYS A 70 19.47 7.11 -28.95
CA CYS A 70 20.23 5.85 -28.84
C CYS A 70 20.45 5.50 -27.37
N LYS A 71 20.01 4.31 -26.97
CA LYS A 71 20.11 3.83 -25.57
C LYS A 71 21.33 2.94 -25.40
N SER A 72 22.03 3.05 -24.27
CA SER A 72 23.04 2.06 -23.88
C SER A 72 22.41 0.67 -23.72
N PRO A 73 23.14 -0.44 -23.95
CA PRO A 73 22.56 -1.78 -23.88
C PRO A 73 22.02 -2.09 -22.48
N ALA A 74 20.81 -2.67 -22.41
CA ALA A 74 20.20 -3.05 -21.14
C ALA A 74 21.02 -4.15 -20.43
N ASN A 75 21.18 -4.04 -19.10
CA ASN A 75 21.98 -4.95 -18.27
C ASN A 75 23.47 -5.04 -18.67
N SER A 76 24.05 -3.94 -19.17
CA SER A 76 25.49 -3.87 -19.50
C SER A 76 26.36 -4.05 -18.26
N THR A 77 27.47 -4.78 -18.38
CA THR A 77 28.53 -4.74 -17.36
C THR A 77 29.23 -3.38 -17.39
N ASN A 78 29.93 -3.00 -16.32
CA ASN A 78 30.74 -1.78 -16.29
C ASN A 78 31.71 -1.70 -17.50
N SER A 79 32.28 -2.84 -17.91
CA SER A 79 33.15 -2.91 -19.09
C SER A 79 32.40 -2.64 -20.40
N ASP A 80 31.17 -3.12 -20.52
CA ASP A 80 30.35 -2.93 -21.72
C ASP A 80 29.86 -1.49 -21.83
N LEU A 81 29.50 -0.86 -20.71
CA LEU A 81 29.13 0.55 -20.68
C LEU A 81 30.33 1.44 -21.03
N ILE A 82 31.53 1.17 -20.49
CA ILE A 82 32.77 1.88 -20.88
C ILE A 82 33.04 1.73 -22.38
N LYS A 83 32.91 0.52 -22.94
CA LYS A 83 33.09 0.27 -24.38
C LYS A 83 32.05 1.01 -25.23
N TYR A 84 30.80 1.07 -24.77
CA TYR A 84 29.74 1.82 -25.45
C TYR A 84 30.05 3.32 -25.46
N VAL A 85 30.33 3.89 -24.29
CA VAL A 85 30.60 5.33 -24.14
C VAL A 85 31.85 5.77 -24.89
N THR A 86 32.91 4.95 -24.92
CA THR A 86 34.13 5.23 -25.69
C THR A 86 33.86 5.36 -27.20
N LYS A 87 32.82 4.69 -27.71
CA LYS A 87 32.43 4.74 -29.13
C LYS A 87 31.52 5.91 -29.48
N ILE A 88 31.01 6.65 -28.49
CA ILE A 88 30.20 7.84 -28.76
C ILE A 88 31.07 8.86 -29.51
N GLN A 89 30.57 9.30 -30.65
CA GLN A 89 31.23 10.28 -31.50
C GLN A 89 30.28 11.43 -31.75
N LEU A 90 30.85 12.62 -31.89
CA LEU A 90 30.14 13.82 -32.27
C LEU A 90 29.38 13.58 -33.58
N SER A 91 28.11 13.99 -33.62
CA SER A 91 27.22 13.99 -34.77
C SER A 91 27.02 12.62 -35.44
N THR A 92 27.31 11.54 -34.71
CA THR A 92 27.24 10.17 -35.22
C THR A 92 26.45 9.33 -34.22
N PRO A 93 25.14 9.08 -34.46
CA PRO A 93 24.31 8.31 -33.55
C PRO A 93 24.85 6.88 -33.40
N PRO A 94 25.07 6.38 -32.16
CA PRO A 94 25.61 5.05 -31.93
C PRO A 94 24.81 3.90 -32.57
N SER A 95 23.49 4.09 -32.76
CA SER A 95 22.62 3.11 -33.42
C SER A 95 22.72 3.12 -34.95
N ALA A 96 23.32 4.16 -35.54
CA ALA A 96 23.52 4.32 -36.97
C ALA A 96 24.90 4.95 -37.27
N PRO A 97 26.01 4.23 -37.01
CA PRO A 97 27.37 4.77 -37.09
C PRO A 97 27.83 5.15 -38.51
N HIS A 98 27.04 4.80 -39.53
CA HIS A 98 27.25 5.20 -40.92
C HIS A 98 26.68 6.59 -41.23
N ASP A 99 25.78 7.10 -40.39
CA ASP A 99 25.22 8.43 -40.52
C ASP A 99 26.10 9.42 -39.75
N THR A 100 27.22 9.80 -40.34
CA THR A 100 28.16 10.77 -39.75
C THR A 100 27.68 12.22 -39.90
N GLY A 101 26.43 12.41 -40.34
CA GLY A 101 25.86 13.69 -40.76
C GLY A 101 24.73 14.20 -39.88
N ALA A 102 24.51 13.62 -38.69
CA ALA A 102 23.50 14.06 -37.74
C ALA A 102 24.06 15.23 -36.91
N TYR A 103 24.29 16.37 -37.56
CA TYR A 103 24.93 17.52 -36.92
C TYR A 103 23.97 18.37 -36.07
N GLY A 104 22.67 18.06 -36.08
CA GLY A 104 21.65 18.98 -35.57
C GLY A 104 21.34 20.11 -36.56
N GLY A 105 20.42 20.98 -36.16
CA GLY A 105 20.22 22.29 -36.80
C GLY A 105 21.22 23.33 -36.28
N ASP A 106 21.05 24.60 -36.65
CA ASP A 106 21.90 25.68 -36.13
C ASP A 106 21.46 26.16 -34.72
N TYR A 107 20.41 25.58 -34.12
CA TYR A 107 19.87 26.07 -32.84
C TYR A 107 19.07 25.07 -31.98
N GLU A 108 17.85 24.64 -32.34
CA GLU A 108 17.04 23.73 -31.50
C GLU A 108 17.39 22.25 -31.69
N GLU A 109 17.24 21.47 -30.61
CA GLU A 109 17.61 20.05 -30.58
C GLU A 109 16.50 19.14 -30.03
N ASN A 110 16.54 17.86 -30.39
CA ASN A 110 15.50 16.85 -30.11
C ASN A 110 15.47 16.31 -28.65
N SER A 111 15.55 17.23 -27.69
CA SER A 111 15.50 16.92 -26.25
C SER A 111 14.16 16.31 -25.80
N VAL A 112 13.05 16.66 -26.45
CA VAL A 112 11.71 16.16 -26.08
C VAL A 112 11.60 14.67 -26.40
N ALA A 113 12.14 14.23 -27.54
CA ALA A 113 12.28 12.81 -27.88
C ALA A 113 13.14 12.06 -26.89
N ALA A 114 14.28 12.63 -26.47
CA ALA A 114 15.18 12.01 -25.50
C ALA A 114 14.49 11.77 -24.15
N VAL A 115 13.78 12.78 -23.64
CA VAL A 115 13.03 12.69 -22.38
C VAL A 115 11.84 11.73 -22.51
N SER A 116 11.15 11.73 -23.65
CA SER A 116 10.02 10.81 -23.90
C SER A 116 10.44 9.34 -23.94
N ALA A 117 11.65 9.04 -24.41
CA ALA A 117 12.16 7.69 -24.50
C ALA A 117 12.33 6.99 -23.13
N LEU A 118 12.30 7.76 -22.02
CA LEU A 118 12.35 7.23 -20.66
C LEU A 118 11.16 6.31 -20.37
N LEU A 119 9.98 6.63 -20.92
CA LEU A 119 8.75 5.85 -20.73
C LEU A 119 8.83 4.43 -21.33
N ASP A 120 9.70 4.20 -22.30
CA ASP A 120 9.84 2.86 -22.90
C ASP A 120 10.72 1.92 -22.06
N SER A 121 11.48 2.45 -21.11
CA SER A 121 12.56 1.71 -20.45
C SER A 121 12.46 1.68 -18.94
N PHE A 122 11.64 2.57 -18.36
CA PHE A 122 11.42 2.65 -16.93
C PHE A 122 9.93 2.72 -16.62
N ASP A 123 9.58 2.32 -15.39
CA ASP A 123 8.25 2.46 -14.84
C ASP A 123 8.26 3.22 -13.50
N GLN A 124 7.08 3.47 -12.93
CA GLN A 124 6.90 4.20 -11.68
C GLN A 124 7.63 3.59 -10.46
N ASN A 125 8.07 2.33 -10.53
CA ASN A 125 8.78 1.65 -9.43
C ASN A 125 10.29 1.83 -9.53
N ASP A 126 10.81 2.31 -10.65
CA ASP A 126 12.22 2.58 -10.82
C ASP A 126 12.53 3.98 -10.25
N ASN A 127 13.56 4.12 -9.40
CA ASN A 127 13.99 5.41 -8.86
C ASN A 127 14.91 6.07 -9.87
N ILE A 128 14.44 7.08 -10.59
CA ILE A 128 15.16 7.59 -11.76
C ILE A 128 15.73 8.98 -11.47
N MET A 129 16.99 9.17 -11.80
CA MET A 129 17.60 10.48 -11.92
C MET A 129 18.09 10.69 -13.35
N ALA A 130 17.48 11.63 -14.06
CA ALA A 130 17.79 11.91 -15.46
C ALA A 130 18.57 13.22 -15.59
N PHE A 131 19.83 13.12 -16.00
CA PHE A 131 20.66 14.26 -16.37
C PHE A 131 20.44 14.58 -17.85
N ILE A 132 19.99 15.80 -18.16
CA ILE A 132 19.84 16.26 -19.54
C ILE A 132 21.03 17.16 -19.85
N ILE A 133 21.99 16.69 -20.64
CA ILE A 133 23.22 17.42 -20.95
C ILE A 133 23.11 17.98 -22.36
N THR A 134 22.97 19.30 -22.46
CA THR A 134 22.69 20.03 -23.70
C THR A 134 23.22 21.46 -23.63
N ASP A 135 23.51 22.06 -24.77
CA ASP A 135 23.76 23.50 -24.92
C ASP A 135 22.66 24.24 -25.70
N ALA A 136 21.63 23.51 -26.13
CA ALA A 136 20.55 23.98 -26.99
C ALA A 136 19.15 23.82 -26.36
N PRO A 137 18.18 24.68 -26.73
CA PRO A 137 16.76 24.53 -26.36
C PRO A 137 16.06 23.40 -27.14
N PRO A 138 14.90 22.91 -26.68
CA PRO A 138 14.07 22.00 -27.45
C PRO A 138 13.39 22.69 -28.65
N HIS A 139 12.86 21.91 -29.59
CA HIS A 139 12.10 22.41 -30.74
C HIS A 139 10.76 23.06 -30.35
N HIS A 140 10.81 24.34 -29.99
CA HIS A 140 9.62 25.15 -29.71
C HIS A 140 8.79 25.42 -30.96
N VAL A 141 7.47 25.40 -30.83
CA VAL A 141 6.50 25.77 -31.89
C VAL A 141 6.74 27.19 -32.38
N SER A 142 7.19 28.08 -31.48
CA SER A 142 7.48 29.48 -31.81
C SER A 142 8.72 29.68 -32.68
N ALA A 143 9.61 28.70 -32.78
CA ALA A 143 10.81 28.74 -33.62
C ALA A 143 10.52 28.45 -35.11
N GLY A 144 9.34 27.91 -35.42
CA GLY A 144 8.92 27.60 -36.79
C GLY A 144 8.97 26.09 -37.11
N ARG A 145 8.98 25.76 -38.41
CA ARG A 145 8.97 24.37 -38.90
C ARG A 145 10.27 24.06 -39.62
N THR A 146 11.29 23.69 -38.86
CA THR A 146 12.54 23.15 -39.41
C THR A 146 12.32 21.69 -39.84
N PRO A 147 13.09 21.19 -40.83
CA PRO A 147 13.08 19.77 -41.19
C PRO A 147 13.36 18.84 -39.99
N GLU A 148 14.24 19.28 -39.08
CA GLU A 148 14.62 18.64 -37.83
C GLU A 148 13.42 18.55 -36.86
N ALA A 149 12.73 19.67 -36.58
CA ALA A 149 11.52 19.70 -35.74
C ALA A 149 10.42 18.75 -36.26
N GLU A 150 10.21 18.70 -37.57
CA GLU A 150 9.24 17.78 -38.18
C GLU A 150 9.68 16.31 -38.07
N ALA A 151 10.99 16.04 -38.11
CA ALA A 151 11.53 14.71 -37.88
C ALA A 151 11.37 14.26 -36.42
N GLU A 152 11.59 15.15 -35.44
CA GLU A 152 11.30 14.88 -34.02
C GLU A 152 9.80 14.65 -33.80
N LYS A 153 8.95 15.53 -34.34
CA LYS A 153 7.49 15.40 -34.24
C LYS A 153 7.00 14.07 -34.81
N LYS A 154 7.56 13.65 -35.95
CA LYS A 154 7.25 12.33 -36.53
C LYS A 154 7.69 11.20 -35.60
N TRP A 155 8.89 11.28 -35.03
CA TRP A 155 9.39 10.29 -34.08
C TRP A 155 8.49 10.19 -32.83
N LEU A 156 8.09 11.33 -32.25
CA LEU A 156 7.22 11.39 -31.07
C LEU A 156 5.83 10.77 -31.33
N ALA A 157 5.30 10.96 -32.54
CA ALA A 157 4.04 10.36 -32.97
C ALA A 157 4.15 8.85 -33.23
N GLU A 158 5.32 8.38 -33.67
CA GLU A 158 5.61 6.96 -33.91
C GLU A 158 5.91 6.18 -32.62
N GLN A 159 6.52 6.83 -31.62
CA GLN A 159 6.89 6.21 -30.34
C GLN A 159 5.65 5.81 -29.52
N ASP A 160 4.77 6.77 -29.23
CA ASP A 160 3.49 6.51 -28.57
C ASP A 160 2.43 7.51 -29.06
N PRO A 161 1.51 7.09 -29.95
CA PRO A 161 0.45 7.95 -30.47
C PRO A 161 -0.54 8.46 -29.41
N SER A 162 -0.54 7.88 -28.21
CA SER A 162 -1.44 8.28 -27.12
C SER A 162 -0.92 9.45 -26.29
N LEU A 163 0.37 9.79 -26.40
CA LEU A 163 0.97 10.90 -25.67
C LEU A 163 0.71 12.24 -26.36
N PRO A 164 0.54 13.33 -25.59
CA PRO A 164 0.41 14.68 -26.15
C PRO A 164 1.58 15.03 -27.08
N MET A 165 1.33 15.76 -28.14
CA MET A 165 2.39 16.26 -29.04
C MET A 165 3.07 17.53 -28.53
N ASP A 166 2.40 18.23 -27.61
CA ASP A 166 2.93 19.42 -26.94
C ASP A 166 4.01 19.04 -25.93
N MET A 167 5.16 19.73 -25.95
CA MET A 167 6.31 19.37 -25.12
C MET A 167 6.04 19.48 -23.62
N PHE A 168 5.28 20.47 -23.17
CA PHE A 168 5.02 20.67 -21.74
C PHE A 168 3.97 19.68 -21.22
N GLN A 169 2.92 19.41 -22.00
CA GLN A 169 1.96 18.36 -21.67
C GLN A 169 2.60 16.97 -21.65
N ARG A 170 3.56 16.74 -22.56
CA ARG A 170 4.32 15.49 -22.62
C ARG A 170 5.28 15.37 -21.44
N LEU A 171 5.94 16.46 -21.04
CA LEU A 171 6.75 16.53 -19.81
C LEU A 171 5.92 16.21 -18.57
N ASP A 172 4.75 16.83 -18.41
CA ASP A 172 3.82 16.53 -17.31
C ASP A 172 3.48 15.04 -17.29
N ARG A 173 3.20 14.48 -18.47
CA ARG A 173 2.85 13.06 -18.54
C ARG A 173 3.99 12.13 -18.14
N ILE A 174 5.23 12.51 -18.44
CA ILE A 174 6.43 11.77 -18.03
C ILE A 174 6.63 11.85 -16.52
N VAL A 175 6.49 13.05 -15.94
CA VAL A 175 6.58 13.27 -14.49
C VAL A 175 5.47 12.53 -13.72
N GLU A 176 4.27 12.45 -14.29
CA GLU A 176 3.16 11.68 -13.70
C GLU A 176 3.38 10.17 -13.76
N SER A 177 4.10 9.67 -14.76
CA SER A 177 4.21 8.24 -15.06
C SER A 177 5.45 7.60 -14.44
N LEU A 178 6.48 8.39 -14.10
CA LEU A 178 7.78 7.91 -13.63
C LEU A 178 8.14 8.51 -12.26
N ASN A 179 8.84 7.76 -11.42
CA ASN A 179 9.44 8.28 -10.19
C ASN A 179 10.78 8.96 -10.49
N ILE A 180 10.72 10.09 -11.19
CA ILE A 180 11.88 10.74 -11.82
C ILE A 180 12.25 12.09 -11.19
N THR A 181 13.55 12.38 -11.13
CA THR A 181 14.14 13.70 -10.90
C THR A 181 14.96 14.14 -12.12
N PHE A 182 14.62 15.29 -12.70
CA PHE A 182 15.37 15.88 -13.79
C PHE A 182 16.48 16.81 -13.25
N VAL A 183 17.69 16.63 -13.78
CA VAL A 183 18.84 17.47 -13.47
C VAL A 183 19.44 17.96 -14.79
N PRO A 184 18.85 18.97 -15.45
CA PRO A 184 19.41 19.51 -16.67
C PRO A 184 20.77 20.13 -16.38
N ILE A 185 21.77 19.83 -17.22
CA ILE A 185 23.08 20.46 -17.23
C ILE A 185 23.15 21.27 -18.53
N ASN A 186 22.95 22.57 -18.39
CA ASN A 186 22.83 23.47 -19.53
C ASN A 186 24.15 24.26 -19.74
N TYR A 187 24.77 24.06 -20.90
CA TYR A 187 26.05 24.68 -21.32
C TYR A 187 25.88 25.94 -22.16
N GLU A 188 24.65 26.41 -22.27
CA GLU A 188 24.20 27.48 -23.13
C GLU A 188 25.23 28.57 -23.45
N SER A 189 25.42 28.80 -24.74
CA SER A 189 26.27 29.87 -25.28
C SER A 189 25.56 31.25 -25.30
N HIS A 190 24.25 31.31 -25.01
CA HIS A 190 23.38 32.48 -25.28
C HIS A 190 22.78 33.16 -24.04
N GLY A 191 23.06 32.67 -22.82
CA GLY A 191 22.81 33.38 -21.57
C GLY A 191 21.47 33.14 -20.85
N HIS A 192 20.52 32.37 -21.41
CA HIS A 192 19.18 32.18 -20.83
C HIS A 192 18.66 30.71 -20.79
N VAL A 193 18.56 30.10 -19.60
CA VAL A 193 18.10 28.71 -19.49
C VAL A 193 16.68 28.57 -20.02
N ASP A 194 16.49 27.62 -20.94
CA ASP A 194 15.19 27.37 -21.55
C ASP A 194 14.11 26.97 -20.50
N PRO A 195 12.89 27.51 -20.60
CA PRO A 195 11.79 27.19 -19.69
C PRO A 195 11.44 25.71 -19.58
N PHE A 196 11.63 24.93 -20.65
CA PHE A 196 11.36 23.50 -20.63
C PHE A 196 12.21 22.79 -19.58
N TYR A 197 13.51 23.09 -19.52
CA TYR A 197 14.43 22.49 -18.55
C TYR A 197 14.16 22.99 -17.13
N LEU A 198 13.83 24.27 -16.97
CA LEU A 198 13.48 24.86 -15.68
C LEU A 198 12.20 24.25 -15.11
N GLN A 199 11.17 24.07 -15.94
CA GLN A 199 9.92 23.41 -15.55
C GLN A 199 10.13 21.92 -15.26
N ALA A 200 10.96 21.21 -16.05
CA ALA A 200 11.30 19.81 -15.78
C ALA A 200 11.98 19.63 -14.41
N ALA A 201 12.95 20.49 -14.09
CA ALA A 201 13.60 20.50 -12.79
C ALA A 201 12.59 20.85 -11.68
N LEU A 202 11.78 21.91 -11.87
CA LEU A 202 10.80 22.36 -10.88
C LEU A 202 9.76 21.28 -10.55
N LEU A 203 9.16 20.65 -11.56
CA LEU A 203 8.13 19.61 -11.38
C LEU A 203 8.64 18.37 -10.65
N THR A 204 9.96 18.16 -10.63
CA THR A 204 10.58 16.95 -10.10
C THR A 204 11.47 17.16 -8.89
N ASP A 205 11.42 18.36 -8.31
CA ASP A 205 12.27 18.82 -7.20
C ASP A 205 13.78 18.75 -7.53
N GLY A 206 14.11 18.83 -8.82
CA GLY A 206 15.47 18.86 -9.35
C GLY A 206 16.07 20.26 -9.38
N VAL A 207 17.22 20.36 -10.04
CA VAL A 207 17.96 21.62 -10.24
C VAL A 207 18.55 21.68 -11.63
N VAL A 208 18.68 22.88 -12.19
CA VAL A 208 19.47 23.08 -13.41
C VAL A 208 20.89 23.42 -13.01
N LEU A 209 21.85 22.62 -13.45
CA LEU A 209 23.27 22.87 -13.27
C LEU A 209 23.81 23.63 -14.47
N ARG A 210 24.49 24.74 -14.21
CA ARG A 210 25.19 25.51 -15.24
C ARG A 210 26.69 25.53 -14.91
N PRO A 211 27.53 24.84 -15.69
CA PRO A 211 28.97 24.83 -15.48
C PRO A 211 29.56 26.25 -15.52
N THR A 212 30.50 26.54 -14.62
CA THR A 212 31.21 27.83 -14.56
C THR A 212 32.44 27.86 -15.47
N VAL A 213 32.81 26.71 -16.03
CA VAL A 213 34.01 26.47 -16.84
C VAL A 213 33.68 25.48 -17.96
N ASN A 214 34.19 25.74 -19.17
CA ASN A 214 34.02 24.86 -20.34
C ASN A 214 35.12 23.78 -20.45
N ASP A 215 35.79 23.44 -19.35
CA ASP A 215 36.84 22.43 -19.30
C ASP A 215 36.26 21.02 -19.08
N ALA A 216 36.58 20.10 -19.99
CA ALA A 216 36.08 18.72 -19.93
C ALA A 216 36.56 17.95 -18.69
N GLY A 217 37.74 18.27 -18.17
CA GLY A 217 38.29 17.64 -16.96
C GLY A 217 37.57 18.08 -15.70
N LEU A 218 37.29 19.38 -15.55
CA LEU A 218 36.54 19.92 -14.41
C LEU A 218 35.10 19.42 -14.41
N LEU A 219 34.46 19.34 -15.57
CA LEU A 219 33.13 18.75 -15.70
C LEU A 219 33.11 17.27 -15.29
N ALA A 220 34.06 16.48 -15.79
CA ALA A 220 34.17 15.07 -15.44
C ALA A 220 34.36 14.90 -13.92
N ASN A 221 35.30 15.64 -13.32
CA ASN A 221 35.56 15.62 -11.88
C ASN A 221 34.33 16.00 -11.05
N GLY A 222 33.59 17.02 -11.49
CA GLY A 222 32.35 17.44 -10.84
C GLY A 222 31.31 16.34 -10.87
N LEU A 223 31.02 15.78 -12.05
CA LEU A 223 30.05 14.70 -12.15
C LEU A 223 30.48 13.44 -11.37
N VAL A 224 31.76 13.06 -11.39
CA VAL A 224 32.29 11.96 -10.55
C VAL A 224 32.03 12.24 -9.06
N THR A 225 32.29 13.47 -8.61
CA THR A 225 32.08 13.89 -7.22
C THR A 225 30.61 13.82 -6.83
N LEU A 226 29.71 14.27 -7.70
CA LEU A 226 28.27 14.20 -7.50
C LEU A 226 27.78 12.75 -7.44
N MET A 227 28.26 11.89 -8.35
CA MET A 227 27.91 10.46 -8.38
C MET A 227 28.41 9.73 -7.13
N HIS A 228 29.62 10.01 -6.66
CA HIS A 228 30.12 9.44 -5.40
C HIS A 228 29.33 9.92 -4.19
N ALA A 229 28.94 11.21 -4.15
CA ALA A 229 28.07 11.71 -3.09
C ALA A 229 26.71 11.00 -3.10
N MET A 230 26.09 10.81 -4.28
CA MET A 230 24.83 10.06 -4.41
C MET A 230 24.99 8.59 -4.02
N GLN A 231 26.05 7.93 -4.46
CA GLN A 231 26.31 6.53 -4.10
C GLN A 231 26.49 6.37 -2.59
N SER A 232 27.28 7.25 -1.95
CA SER A 232 27.43 7.29 -0.48
C SER A 232 26.07 7.51 0.19
N THR A 233 25.31 8.52 -0.24
CA THR A 233 23.98 8.81 0.30
C THR A 233 23.03 7.60 0.24
N ILE A 234 23.03 6.84 -0.84
CA ILE A 234 22.19 5.64 -0.99
C ILE A 234 22.68 4.48 -0.12
N VAL A 235 23.99 4.24 -0.08
CA VAL A 235 24.60 3.20 0.76
C VAL A 235 24.32 3.51 2.24
N ASP A 236 24.46 4.77 2.64
CA ASP A 236 24.28 5.24 4.01
C ASP A 236 22.80 5.39 4.39
N GLY A 237 21.90 5.42 3.39
CA GLY A 237 20.46 5.59 3.56
C GLY A 237 20.05 6.99 4.07
N LYS A 238 20.95 7.98 3.98
CA LYS A 238 20.74 9.37 4.41
C LYS A 238 21.80 10.30 3.81
N VAL A 239 21.51 11.61 3.77
CA VAL A 239 22.48 12.63 3.37
C VAL A 239 23.35 13.01 4.58
N ASN A 240 24.66 12.74 4.52
CA ASN A 240 25.60 13.09 5.59
C ASN A 240 26.31 14.41 5.25
N ARG A 241 25.68 15.53 5.63
CA ARG A 241 26.17 16.87 5.29
C ARG A 241 27.60 17.13 5.77
N SER A 242 28.03 16.57 6.89
CA SER A 242 29.40 16.75 7.40
C SER A 242 30.45 15.98 6.59
N GLU A 243 30.16 14.73 6.20
CA GLU A 243 31.10 13.91 5.40
C GLU A 243 31.15 14.39 3.95
N GLN A 244 30.01 14.87 3.45
CA GLN A 244 29.84 15.28 2.05
C GLN A 244 30.15 16.77 1.84
N ALA A 245 30.34 17.58 2.89
CA ALA A 245 30.63 19.01 2.79
C ALA A 245 31.80 19.30 1.84
N SER A 246 32.93 18.61 2.00
CA SER A 246 34.11 18.83 1.14
C SER A 246 33.86 18.51 -0.34
N ALA A 247 33.06 17.48 -0.63
CA ALA A 247 32.66 17.11 -1.98
C ALA A 247 31.68 18.14 -2.58
N ILE A 248 30.67 18.55 -1.83
CA ILE A 248 29.70 19.56 -2.26
C ILE A 248 30.33 20.94 -2.43
N GLU A 249 31.26 21.33 -1.55
CA GLU A 249 32.01 22.58 -1.70
C GLU A 249 32.90 22.58 -2.95
N SER A 250 33.45 21.41 -3.33
CA SER A 250 34.20 21.27 -4.59
C SER A 250 33.29 21.47 -5.80
N LEU A 251 32.09 20.88 -5.77
CA LEU A 251 31.06 21.05 -6.80
C LEU A 251 30.58 22.49 -6.94
N ALA A 252 30.43 23.20 -5.81
CA ALA A 252 30.00 24.60 -5.80
C ALA A 252 30.98 25.56 -6.50
N ASN A 253 32.23 25.13 -6.72
CA ASN A 253 33.20 25.89 -7.51
C ASN A 253 33.12 25.57 -9.02
N MET A 254 32.45 24.49 -9.41
CA MET A 254 32.40 23.98 -10.79
C MET A 254 31.04 24.24 -11.48
N PHE A 255 29.98 24.35 -10.70
CA PHE A 255 28.63 24.61 -11.19
C PHE A 255 27.99 25.79 -10.46
N SER A 256 27.25 26.59 -11.21
CA SER A 256 26.18 27.44 -10.71
C SER A 256 24.86 26.69 -10.79
N ILE A 257 23.91 27.02 -9.92
CA ILE A 257 22.56 26.43 -9.97
C ILE A 257 21.58 27.48 -10.45
N VAL A 258 20.77 27.10 -11.42
CA VAL A 258 19.62 27.89 -11.86
C VAL A 258 18.36 27.18 -11.38
N LYS A 259 17.44 27.93 -10.77
CA LYS A 259 16.17 27.38 -10.29
C LYS A 259 15.03 28.30 -10.67
N ALA A 260 13.97 27.72 -11.23
CA ALA A 260 12.68 28.36 -11.31
C ALA A 260 12.14 28.50 -9.89
N ASP A 261 11.78 29.72 -9.51
CA ASP A 261 11.16 29.98 -8.22
C ASP A 261 9.71 29.50 -8.27
N PRO A 262 9.31 28.48 -7.48
CA PRO A 262 7.95 27.93 -7.53
C PRO A 262 6.85 28.99 -7.32
N ASP A 263 7.16 30.07 -6.62
CA ASP A 263 6.18 31.11 -6.23
C ASP A 263 6.00 32.19 -7.32
N THR A 264 6.92 32.26 -8.29
CA THR A 264 6.87 33.26 -9.39
C THR A 264 6.91 32.65 -10.78
N TRP A 265 7.31 31.38 -10.89
CA TRP A 265 7.34 30.65 -12.14
C TRP A 265 5.92 30.31 -12.59
N VAL A 266 5.56 30.73 -13.80
CA VAL A 266 4.27 30.41 -14.39
C VAL A 266 4.43 29.15 -15.22
N MET A 267 3.85 28.04 -14.76
CA MET A 267 3.90 26.79 -15.51
C MET A 267 3.29 26.95 -16.91
N PHE A 268 3.99 26.46 -17.91
CA PHE A 268 3.46 26.36 -19.27
C PHE A 268 2.60 25.10 -19.37
N GLU A 269 1.31 25.28 -19.62
CA GLU A 269 0.37 24.17 -19.91
C GLU A 269 0.45 23.71 -21.38
N THR A 270 0.95 24.59 -22.24
CA THR A 270 1.19 24.36 -23.67
C THR A 270 2.38 25.20 -24.13
N ASP A 271 3.07 24.74 -25.15
CA ASP A 271 4.16 25.45 -25.80
C ASP A 271 3.66 26.75 -26.47
N PRO A 272 4.16 27.92 -26.03
CA PRO A 272 3.70 29.20 -26.56
C PRO A 272 4.07 29.38 -28.04
N ILE A 273 3.17 29.98 -28.80
CA ILE A 273 3.36 30.25 -30.23
C ILE A 273 4.26 31.48 -30.46
N ALA A 274 4.30 32.42 -29.51
CA ALA A 274 5.08 33.65 -29.63
C ALA A 274 6.40 33.56 -28.83
N PRO A 275 7.58 33.79 -29.45
CA PRO A 275 8.88 33.68 -28.76
C PRO A 275 9.03 34.57 -27.52
N GLY A 276 8.36 35.73 -27.51
CA GLY A 276 8.37 36.65 -26.37
C GLY A 276 7.71 36.10 -25.10
N GLN A 277 6.88 35.05 -25.22
CA GLN A 277 6.20 34.39 -24.09
C GLN A 277 7.06 33.32 -23.42
N LEU A 278 8.17 32.89 -24.06
CA LEU A 278 9.15 31.97 -23.48
C LEU A 278 10.09 32.66 -22.46
N ARG A 279 10.02 33.98 -22.30
CA ARG A 279 10.84 34.70 -21.35
C ARG A 279 10.16 34.75 -19.99
N GLN A 280 10.64 33.94 -19.05
CA GLN A 280 10.32 34.05 -17.65
C GLN A 280 11.58 34.34 -16.84
N GLU A 281 11.43 35.18 -15.82
CA GLU A 281 12.53 35.45 -14.90
C GLU A 281 12.76 34.21 -14.02
N TYR A 282 14.03 33.84 -13.87
CA TYR A 282 14.45 32.76 -12.98
C TYR A 282 15.61 33.25 -12.12
N LYS A 283 15.83 32.60 -10.98
CA LYS A 283 16.90 32.96 -10.06
C LYS A 283 18.13 32.09 -10.34
N THR A 284 19.27 32.73 -10.47
CA THR A 284 20.56 32.04 -10.33
C THR A 284 20.90 32.03 -8.84
N LEU A 285 21.18 30.85 -8.30
CA LEU A 285 21.70 30.73 -6.95
C LEU A 285 23.18 31.08 -6.98
N ASP A 286 23.46 32.34 -6.67
CA ASP A 286 24.82 32.86 -6.58
C ASP A 286 25.39 32.67 -5.17
N GLY A 287 26.70 32.45 -5.09
CA GLY A 287 27.42 32.26 -3.83
C GLY A 287 27.52 30.79 -3.39
N LYS A 288 28.64 30.46 -2.74
CA LYS A 288 29.01 29.09 -2.34
C LYS A 288 27.94 28.43 -1.47
N GLU A 289 27.27 29.19 -0.61
CA GLU A 289 26.24 28.70 0.31
C GLU A 289 24.93 28.31 -0.42
N GLY A 290 24.44 29.14 -1.34
CA GLY A 290 23.23 28.86 -2.11
C GLY A 290 23.38 27.65 -3.02
N ILE A 291 24.55 27.51 -3.65
CA ILE A 291 24.89 26.36 -4.49
C ILE A 291 25.00 25.08 -3.64
N THR A 292 25.68 25.17 -2.50
CA THR A 292 25.81 24.05 -1.54
C THR A 292 24.44 23.58 -1.06
N ALA A 293 23.54 24.51 -0.72
CA ALA A 293 22.17 24.18 -0.30
C ALA A 293 21.37 23.50 -1.42
N GLY A 294 21.48 23.99 -2.67
CA GLY A 294 20.81 23.39 -3.82
C GLY A 294 21.30 21.96 -4.11
N LEU A 295 22.60 21.71 -4.02
CA LEU A 295 23.18 20.37 -4.21
C LEU A 295 22.81 19.40 -3.07
N PHE A 296 22.78 19.86 -1.82
CA PHE A 296 22.26 19.04 -0.73
C PHE A 296 20.77 18.73 -0.90
N GLY A 297 19.96 19.70 -1.34
CA GLY A 297 18.55 19.48 -1.67
C GLY A 297 18.34 18.46 -2.78
N LEU A 298 19.24 18.41 -3.78
CA LEU A 298 19.25 17.39 -4.82
C LEU A 298 19.54 15.99 -4.24
N LEU A 299 20.53 15.86 -3.34
CA LEU A 299 20.83 14.58 -2.67
C LEU A 299 19.67 14.11 -1.78
N GLU A 300 18.99 15.04 -1.09
CA GLU A 300 17.81 14.75 -0.27
C GLU A 300 16.63 14.29 -1.12
N THR A 301 16.39 14.98 -2.24
CA THR A 301 15.37 14.58 -3.23
C THR A 301 15.64 13.18 -3.77
N THR A 302 16.92 12.84 -4.00
CA THR A 302 17.33 11.49 -4.45
C THR A 302 16.98 10.42 -3.42
N MET A 303 17.17 10.71 -2.14
CA MET A 303 16.80 9.80 -1.04
C MET A 303 15.29 9.63 -0.90
N ASP A 304 14.52 10.69 -1.13
CA ASP A 304 13.07 10.66 -1.01
C ASP A 304 12.40 9.74 -2.06
N ARG A 305 13.09 9.45 -3.17
CA ARG A 305 12.59 8.55 -4.22
C ARG A 305 12.53 7.10 -3.78
N PHE A 306 13.49 6.63 -2.97
CA PHE A 306 13.48 5.28 -2.38
C PHE A 306 12.34 5.03 -1.38
N THR A 307 11.63 6.09 -1.02
CA THR A 307 10.50 6.08 -0.09
C THR A 307 9.19 6.52 -0.74
N GLY A 308 9.13 6.45 -2.07
CA GLY A 308 7.92 6.44 -2.89
C GLY A 308 6.79 7.35 -2.39
N LYS A 309 6.87 8.62 -2.80
CA LYS A 309 5.73 9.18 -3.53
C LYS A 309 4.37 9.34 -2.82
N ARG A 310 4.20 9.18 -1.49
CA ARG A 310 2.91 9.45 -0.81
C ARG A 310 2.88 10.66 0.14
N ALA A 311 3.97 11.42 0.26
CA ALA A 311 3.97 12.66 1.06
C ALA A 311 4.01 13.98 0.23
N GLY A 312 4.39 13.94 -1.06
CA GLY A 312 4.63 15.16 -1.85
C GLY A 312 3.39 15.97 -2.25
N LYS A 313 2.19 15.37 -2.33
CA LYS A 313 0.97 16.13 -2.70
C LYS A 313 0.40 16.98 -1.57
N ARG A 314 0.99 16.95 -0.37
CA ARG A 314 0.35 17.58 0.79
C ARG A 314 1.29 18.23 1.81
N CYS A 315 2.61 18.18 1.65
CA CYS A 315 3.46 19.17 2.33
C CYS A 315 3.44 20.45 1.51
N ARG A 316 2.89 21.55 2.04
CA ARG A 316 3.02 22.85 1.37
C ARG A 316 4.23 23.56 1.95
N SER A 317 5.19 23.94 1.10
CA SER A 317 5.98 25.13 1.36
C SER A 317 5.02 26.30 1.26
N VAL A 318 4.84 27.04 2.34
CA VAL A 318 4.09 28.29 2.24
C VAL A 318 5.12 29.37 1.97
N ASP A 319 4.85 30.11 0.90
CA ASP A 319 5.57 31.32 0.53
C ASP A 319 5.78 32.20 1.78
N PRO A 320 7.03 32.56 2.13
CA PRO A 320 7.34 33.38 3.30
C PRO A 320 6.54 34.69 3.34
N ASP A 321 6.23 35.29 2.18
CA ASP A 321 5.44 36.51 2.11
C ASP A 321 3.99 36.27 2.57
N THR A 322 3.41 35.13 2.16
CA THR A 322 2.08 34.69 2.61
C THR A 322 2.05 34.51 4.13
N VAL A 323 3.09 33.88 4.72
CA VAL A 323 3.20 33.73 6.18
C VAL A 323 3.35 35.08 6.86
N ALA A 324 4.23 35.95 6.36
CA ALA A 324 4.45 37.29 6.90
C ALA A 324 3.19 38.14 6.87
N ALA A 325 2.40 38.08 5.80
CA ALA A 325 1.10 38.75 5.71
C ALA A 325 0.08 38.14 6.69
N ALA A 326 -0.01 36.81 6.80
CA ALA A 326 -0.92 36.12 7.71
C ALA A 326 -0.62 36.41 9.19
N VAL A 327 0.66 36.45 9.57
CA VAL A 327 1.13 36.82 10.91
C VAL A 327 0.66 38.24 11.28
N ARG A 328 0.81 39.20 10.37
CA ARG A 328 0.37 40.59 10.59
C ARG A 328 -1.15 40.70 10.74
N VAL A 329 -1.90 40.03 9.85
CA VAL A 329 -3.36 39.96 9.93
C VAL A 329 -3.80 39.38 11.27
N PHE A 330 -3.16 38.30 11.73
CA PHE A 330 -3.48 37.67 13.01
C PHE A 330 -3.33 38.63 14.19
N VAL A 331 -2.16 39.26 14.34
CA VAL A 331 -1.86 40.13 15.49
C VAL A 331 -2.75 41.37 15.48
N LEU A 332 -2.91 42.04 14.32
CA LEU A 332 -3.76 43.22 14.20
C LEU A 332 -5.24 42.90 14.46
N ALA A 333 -5.74 41.76 13.94
CA ALA A 333 -7.09 41.29 14.22
C ALA A 333 -7.31 41.04 15.71
N MET A 334 -6.32 40.48 16.40
CA MET A 334 -6.42 40.24 17.85
C MET A 334 -6.46 41.55 18.64
N MET A 335 -5.62 42.53 18.32
CA MET A 335 -5.67 43.86 18.98
C MET A 335 -7.01 44.55 18.79
N ILE A 336 -7.63 44.43 17.62
CA ILE A 336 -8.97 44.96 17.35
C ILE A 336 -10.00 44.23 18.20
N LYS A 337 -9.99 42.89 18.21
CA LYS A 337 -10.94 42.09 18.99
C LYS A 337 -10.85 42.36 20.49
N THR A 338 -9.67 42.63 21.03
CA THR A 338 -9.49 42.93 22.46
C THR A 338 -9.72 44.40 22.82
N GLY A 339 -9.93 45.28 21.83
CA GLY A 339 -10.16 46.71 22.05
C GLY A 339 -8.90 47.53 22.33
N PHE A 340 -7.71 47.00 22.02
CA PHE A 340 -6.41 47.70 22.16
C PHE A 340 -5.94 48.35 20.85
N ALA A 341 -6.71 48.23 19.77
CA ALA A 341 -6.38 48.85 18.49
C ALA A 341 -6.53 50.37 18.52
N LYS A 342 -5.51 51.07 17.99
CA LYS A 342 -5.55 52.49 17.63
C LYS A 342 -6.08 52.65 16.20
N ASP A 343 -6.48 53.86 15.80
CA ASP A 343 -7.02 54.10 14.44
C ASP A 343 -6.04 53.69 13.34
N ASP A 344 -4.73 53.92 13.55
CA ASP A 344 -3.67 53.50 12.63
C ASP A 344 -3.56 51.98 12.48
N HIS A 345 -3.93 51.19 13.50
CA HIS A 345 -3.89 49.72 13.43
C HIS A 345 -5.01 49.16 12.57
N LYS A 346 -6.16 49.83 12.49
CA LYS A 346 -7.25 49.44 11.57
C LYS A 346 -6.83 49.64 10.12
N ALA A 347 -6.23 50.79 9.81
CA ALA A 347 -5.67 51.05 8.49
C ALA A 347 -4.55 50.05 8.14
N ALA A 348 -3.70 49.69 9.10
CA ALA A 348 -2.66 48.68 8.91
C ALA A 348 -3.25 47.28 8.66
N LEU A 349 -4.38 46.93 9.29
CA LEU A 349 -5.06 45.65 9.03
C LEU A 349 -5.58 45.60 7.60
N ASP A 350 -6.18 46.68 7.09
CA ASP A 350 -6.69 46.75 5.71
C ASP A 350 -5.54 46.53 4.71
N VAL A 351 -4.36 47.12 4.96
CA VAL A 351 -3.16 46.93 4.14
C VAL A 351 -2.66 45.48 4.22
N ALA A 352 -2.52 44.93 5.43
CA ALA A 352 -2.04 43.55 5.64
C ALA A 352 -3.01 42.53 5.03
N GLN A 353 -4.32 42.79 5.10
CA GLN A 353 -5.35 42.00 4.45
C GLN A 353 -5.20 42.05 2.93
N ALA A 354 -5.10 43.24 2.34
CA ALA A 354 -4.97 43.38 0.89
C ALA A 354 -3.73 42.65 0.39
N GLU A 355 -2.64 42.73 1.14
CA GLU A 355 -1.42 41.99 0.86
C GLU A 355 -1.61 40.48 0.97
N LEU A 356 -2.22 39.98 2.06
CA LEU A 356 -2.50 38.56 2.22
C LEU A 356 -3.43 38.05 1.10
N ALA A 357 -4.48 38.79 0.75
CA ALA A 357 -5.38 38.43 -0.34
C ALA A 357 -4.63 38.34 -1.68
N ARG A 358 -3.75 39.31 -1.97
CA ARG A 358 -2.90 39.32 -3.16
C ARG A 358 -1.95 38.12 -3.20
N GLN A 359 -1.35 37.74 -2.07
CA GLN A 359 -0.47 36.57 -1.99
C GLN A 359 -1.24 35.26 -2.15
N LEU A 360 -2.43 35.15 -1.53
CA LEU A 360 -3.30 33.99 -1.70
C LEU A 360 -3.81 33.86 -3.15
N GLU A 361 -4.07 34.97 -3.85
CA GLU A 361 -4.49 34.97 -5.26
C GLU A 361 -3.44 34.37 -6.20
N LYS A 362 -2.15 34.45 -5.87
CA LYS A 362 -1.08 33.77 -6.62
C LYS A 362 -1.21 32.25 -6.58
N ASN A 363 -1.91 31.71 -5.58
CA ASN A 363 -2.04 30.28 -5.31
C ASN A 363 -3.46 29.78 -5.68
N VAL A 364 -3.68 29.39 -6.93
CA VAL A 364 -5.01 29.28 -7.58
C VAL A 364 -6.02 28.35 -6.88
N GLU A 365 -5.58 27.24 -6.28
CA GLU A 365 -6.48 26.25 -5.66
C GLU A 365 -6.57 26.38 -4.13
N THR A 366 -5.43 26.67 -3.48
CA THR A 366 -5.29 26.78 -2.03
C THR A 366 -5.73 28.14 -1.51
N GLY A 367 -5.39 29.19 -2.26
CA GLY A 367 -5.77 30.57 -2.02
C GLY A 367 -7.26 30.77 -1.96
N LYS A 368 -8.04 30.22 -2.92
CA LYS A 368 -9.51 30.38 -2.93
C LYS A 368 -10.18 29.96 -1.61
N ARG A 369 -9.71 28.88 -0.99
CA ARG A 369 -10.28 28.36 0.26
C ARG A 369 -9.83 29.19 1.46
N GLU A 370 -8.57 29.60 1.51
CA GLU A 370 -8.05 30.46 2.58
C GLU A 370 -8.63 31.88 2.51
N THR A 371 -8.77 32.45 1.30
CA THR A 371 -9.47 33.71 1.04
C THR A 371 -10.93 33.67 1.51
N PHE A 372 -11.63 32.54 1.34
CA PHE A 372 -12.98 32.37 1.89
C PHE A 372 -13.00 32.50 3.43
N TYR A 373 -12.06 31.86 4.12
CA TYR A 373 -11.98 31.95 5.59
C TYR A 373 -11.52 33.34 6.06
N LEU A 374 -10.56 33.95 5.36
CA LEU A 374 -10.11 35.32 5.60
C LEU A 374 -11.27 36.31 5.49
N ASN A 375 -12.04 36.27 4.40
CA ASN A 375 -13.19 37.15 4.20
C ASN A 375 -14.25 36.97 5.29
N ARG A 376 -14.47 35.74 5.75
CA ARG A 376 -15.40 35.47 6.85
C ARG A 376 -14.88 36.02 8.19
N LEU A 377 -13.58 35.84 8.49
CA LEU A 377 -12.96 36.42 9.68
C LEU A 377 -13.16 37.94 9.71
N LEU A 378 -12.94 38.61 8.58
CA LEU A 378 -13.06 40.06 8.45
C LEU A 378 -14.51 40.53 8.53
N GLY A 379 -15.45 39.82 7.89
CA GLY A 379 -16.87 40.09 8.05
C GLY A 379 -17.33 39.99 9.51
N ASN A 380 -16.78 39.04 10.27
CA ASN A 380 -17.04 38.93 11.70
C ASN A 380 -16.43 40.11 12.47
N LEU A 381 -15.19 40.50 12.17
CA LEU A 381 -14.54 41.66 12.82
C LEU A 381 -15.34 42.96 12.65
N LEU A 382 -15.91 43.20 11.47
CA LEU A 382 -16.68 44.39 11.15
C LEU A 382 -18.09 44.42 11.78
N THR A 383 -18.60 43.26 12.23
CA THR A 383 -19.96 43.13 12.78
C THR A 383 -19.99 43.03 14.30
N THR A 384 -18.89 42.62 14.95
CA THR A 384 -18.76 42.62 16.41
C THR A 384 -18.36 44.00 16.94
N GLU A 385 -19.33 44.77 17.46
CA GLU A 385 -19.08 45.97 18.28
C GLU A 385 -18.54 45.64 19.70
N ASN A 386 -18.46 44.36 20.08
CA ASN A 386 -18.06 43.94 21.42
C ASN A 386 -16.59 43.48 21.48
N SER A 387 -15.76 44.24 22.20
CA SER A 387 -14.41 43.81 22.59
C SER A 387 -14.46 42.53 23.44
N VAL A 388 -13.68 41.52 23.08
CA VAL A 388 -13.45 40.33 23.91
C VAL A 388 -12.62 40.75 25.12
N LYS A 389 -13.14 40.57 26.32
CA LYS A 389 -12.44 40.84 27.59
C LYS A 389 -12.29 39.54 28.39
N PRO A 390 -11.20 39.37 29.16
CA PRO A 390 -11.07 38.26 30.07
C PRO A 390 -12.05 38.41 31.24
N SER A 391 -12.54 37.30 31.79
CA SER A 391 -13.06 37.30 33.15
C SER A 391 -11.89 37.20 34.13
N GLU A 392 -11.86 38.06 35.15
CA GLU A 392 -10.75 38.18 36.14
C GLU A 392 -10.37 36.86 36.82
N SER A 393 -11.24 35.85 36.84
CA SER A 393 -11.01 34.55 37.49
C SER A 393 -10.66 33.40 36.54
N THR A 394 -10.57 33.60 35.22
CA THR A 394 -10.51 32.48 34.25
C THR A 394 -9.41 32.56 33.19
N SER A 395 -8.57 33.60 33.19
CA SER A 395 -7.47 33.71 32.22
C SER A 395 -6.43 32.62 32.41
N SER A 396 -6.21 31.80 31.39
CA SER A 396 -5.17 30.76 31.41
C SER A 396 -3.81 31.40 31.20
N GLN A 397 -2.92 31.24 32.18
CA GLN A 397 -1.56 31.75 32.13
C GLN A 397 -0.59 30.66 31.66
N CYS A 398 0.42 31.06 30.90
CA CYS A 398 1.55 30.19 30.60
C CYS A 398 2.35 29.93 31.88
N ILE A 399 2.61 28.66 32.22
CA ILE A 399 3.33 28.33 33.46
C ILE A 399 4.78 28.86 33.50
N ILE A 400 5.39 29.12 32.35
CA ILE A 400 6.77 29.63 32.27
C ILE A 400 6.80 31.15 32.36
N THR A 401 6.06 31.84 31.49
CA THR A 401 6.09 33.30 31.43
C THR A 401 5.22 33.96 32.50
N LEU A 402 4.28 33.20 33.09
CA LEU A 402 3.24 33.68 34.01
C LEU A 402 2.31 34.75 33.41
N GLN A 403 2.40 34.97 32.09
CA GLN A 403 1.57 35.88 31.34
C GLN A 403 0.40 35.13 30.70
N SER A 404 -0.76 35.77 30.68
CA SER A 404 -1.89 35.37 29.85
C SER A 404 -1.76 36.00 28.45
N ALA A 405 -2.52 35.48 27.48
CA ALA A 405 -2.59 36.11 26.15
C ALA A 405 -3.14 37.54 26.22
N TRP A 406 -3.97 37.87 27.22
CA TRP A 406 -4.44 39.23 27.44
C TRP A 406 -3.30 40.16 27.87
N ASP A 407 -2.48 39.73 28.83
CA ASP A 407 -1.34 40.52 29.33
C ASP A 407 -0.39 40.83 28.19
N THR A 408 -0.04 39.81 27.38
CA THR A 408 0.80 39.97 26.19
C THR A 408 0.23 40.99 25.21
N ILE A 409 -1.07 40.96 24.88
CA ILE A 409 -1.65 41.94 23.95
C ILE A 409 -1.69 43.34 24.57
N SER A 410 -1.99 43.45 25.87
CA SER A 410 -2.12 44.73 26.57
C SER A 410 -0.78 45.48 26.71
N GLU A 411 0.33 44.73 26.78
CA GLU A 411 1.70 45.24 26.86
C GLU A 411 2.27 45.65 25.48
N LEU A 412 1.56 45.38 24.37
CA LEU A 412 1.95 45.85 23.03
C LEU A 412 1.74 47.37 22.92
N GLU A 413 2.68 48.18 23.45
CA GLU A 413 2.65 49.65 23.39
C GLU A 413 2.64 50.18 21.95
N GLN A 414 3.44 49.55 21.08
CA GLN A 414 3.53 49.75 19.63
C GLN A 414 3.78 48.40 18.96
N VAL A 415 3.04 48.12 17.89
CA VAL A 415 3.28 46.92 17.06
C VAL A 415 4.60 47.11 16.30
N PRO A 416 5.42 46.07 16.04
CA PRO A 416 6.67 46.24 15.31
C PRO A 416 6.40 46.94 13.97
N THR A 417 6.95 48.14 13.78
CA THR A 417 6.56 49.06 12.69
C THR A 417 7.30 48.79 11.38
N SER A 418 8.46 48.12 11.39
CA SER A 418 9.13 47.73 10.16
C SER A 418 8.50 46.47 9.58
N VAL A 419 8.17 46.55 8.28
CA VAL A 419 7.68 45.42 7.47
C VAL A 419 8.69 44.26 7.45
N GLU A 420 9.95 44.53 7.77
CA GLU A 420 11.08 43.60 7.74
C GLU A 420 11.20 42.72 9.00
N ASP A 421 10.53 43.03 10.11
CA ASP A 421 10.71 42.31 11.39
C ASP A 421 9.68 41.18 11.61
N VAL A 422 9.51 40.31 10.62
CA VAL A 422 8.54 39.19 10.65
C VAL A 422 8.79 38.26 11.85
N GLU A 423 10.04 38.15 12.31
CA GLU A 423 10.42 37.36 13.48
C GLU A 423 9.75 37.88 14.75
N ALA A 424 9.81 39.20 15.02
CA ALA A 424 9.14 39.79 16.17
C ALA A 424 7.62 39.59 16.13
N TRP A 425 7.00 39.68 14.95
CA TRP A 425 5.57 39.43 14.83
C TRP A 425 5.21 37.95 15.05
N MET A 426 6.03 37.00 14.56
CA MET A 426 5.82 35.57 14.79
C MET A 426 6.00 35.21 16.26
N GLU A 427 6.94 35.85 16.97
CA GLU A 427 7.08 35.69 18.41
C GLU A 427 5.79 36.05 19.15
N ILE A 428 5.13 37.16 18.78
CA ILE A 428 3.82 37.53 19.32
C ILE A 428 2.79 36.44 19.03
N VAL A 429 2.70 35.92 17.80
CA VAL A 429 1.76 34.81 17.46
C VAL A 429 1.98 33.60 18.37
N LEU A 430 3.25 33.22 18.60
CA LEU A 430 3.61 32.08 19.44
C LEU A 430 3.31 32.33 20.93
N GLN A 431 3.42 33.57 21.41
CA GLN A 431 3.05 33.95 22.78
C GLN A 431 1.52 33.94 22.98
N LEU A 432 0.75 34.34 21.96
CA LEU A 432 -0.72 34.41 22.00
C LEU A 432 -1.44 33.06 21.83
N THR A 433 -0.70 32.00 21.52
CA THR A 433 -1.25 30.67 21.24
C THR A 433 -0.93 29.69 22.37
N LEU A 434 -1.95 28.93 22.79
CA LEU A 434 -1.82 27.93 23.84
C LEU A 434 -1.51 26.56 23.23
N CYS A 435 -0.59 25.83 23.86
CA CYS A 435 -0.32 24.45 23.53
C CYS A 435 -0.15 23.59 24.78
N ARG A 436 -0.22 22.28 24.58
CA ARG A 436 0.14 21.32 25.61
C ARG A 436 0.92 20.14 25.04
N LEU A 437 1.77 19.55 25.89
CA LEU A 437 2.71 18.51 25.48
C LEU A 437 2.03 17.14 25.40
N LEU A 438 2.50 16.29 24.49
CA LEU A 438 2.00 14.93 24.32
C LEU A 438 3.05 14.03 23.66
N ASN A 439 2.98 12.73 23.94
CA ASN A 439 3.79 11.73 23.23
C ASN A 439 2.98 11.06 22.15
N ILE A 440 3.45 11.23 20.91
CA ILE A 440 2.76 10.75 19.72
C ILE A 440 3.66 9.91 18.86
N ARG A 441 3.04 8.96 18.17
CA ARG A 441 3.65 8.22 17.08
C ARG A 441 2.72 8.31 15.89
N PHE A 442 3.14 9.03 14.86
CA PHE A 442 2.41 9.07 13.61
C PHE A 442 2.40 7.69 12.94
N PRO A 443 1.36 7.39 12.14
CA PRO A 443 1.42 6.25 11.25
C PRO A 443 2.61 6.38 10.31
N THR A 444 3.12 5.25 9.87
CA THR A 444 4.08 5.22 8.78
C THR A 444 3.36 4.90 7.49
N ASP A 445 3.79 5.48 6.39
CA ASP A 445 3.36 5.06 5.07
C ASP A 445 3.85 3.62 4.76
N ALA A 446 3.54 3.15 3.55
CA ALA A 446 3.94 1.82 3.09
C ALA A 446 5.47 1.61 3.09
N GLU A 447 6.23 2.68 3.23
CA GLU A 447 7.68 2.75 3.05
C GLU A 447 8.39 3.03 4.38
N GLY A 448 7.62 3.11 5.47
CA GLY A 448 8.14 3.28 6.83
C GLY A 448 8.42 4.74 7.21
N LYS A 449 8.15 5.71 6.35
CA LYS A 449 8.28 7.14 6.66
C LYS A 449 7.07 7.64 7.43
N ILE A 450 7.29 8.67 8.25
CA ILE A 450 6.23 9.30 9.03
C ILE A 450 5.21 9.96 8.10
N ASP A 451 3.96 9.54 8.18
CA ASP A 451 2.85 10.15 7.46
C ASP A 451 2.12 11.16 8.36
N PHE A 452 2.58 12.41 8.32
CA PHE A 452 1.93 13.53 9.02
C PHE A 452 0.54 13.87 8.42
N MET A 453 0.21 13.39 7.20
CA MET A 453 -1.11 13.60 6.59
C MET A 453 -2.18 12.77 7.23
N ASP A 454 -1.81 11.58 7.69
CA ASP A 454 -2.69 10.72 8.46
C ASP A 454 -2.53 10.97 9.97
N ALA A 455 -2.47 12.24 10.37
CA ALA A 455 -2.54 12.67 11.76
C ALA A 455 -3.81 12.14 12.48
N TRP A 456 -4.86 11.82 11.72
CA TRP A 456 -6.08 11.15 12.20
C TRP A 456 -5.84 9.74 12.75
N SER A 457 -4.76 9.08 12.32
CA SER A 457 -4.34 7.76 12.80
C SER A 457 -3.15 7.82 13.75
N ALA A 458 -2.76 9.00 14.22
CA ALA A 458 -1.66 9.16 15.17
C ALA A 458 -1.94 8.38 16.47
N SER A 459 -0.98 7.57 16.90
CA SER A 459 -1.02 6.86 18.16
C SER A 459 -0.54 7.76 19.29
N VAL A 460 -1.48 8.28 20.09
CA VAL A 460 -1.19 9.11 21.27
C VAL A 460 -0.97 8.21 22.48
N LYS A 461 0.25 8.23 23.04
CA LYS A 461 0.65 7.38 24.17
C LYS A 461 0.27 7.98 25.52
N ASN A 462 0.61 9.26 25.71
CA ASN A 462 0.24 10.03 26.89
C ASN A 462 0.15 11.52 26.53
N VAL A 463 -0.46 12.29 27.42
CA VAL A 463 -0.58 13.75 27.34
C VAL A 463 -0.05 14.34 28.65
N SER A 464 0.51 15.54 28.59
CA SER A 464 0.92 16.27 29.78
C SER A 464 -0.32 16.76 30.53
N TYR A 465 -0.39 16.38 31.80
CA TYR A 465 -1.33 16.92 32.77
C TYR A 465 -0.73 18.10 33.56
N GLY A 466 0.40 18.65 33.10
CA GLY A 466 0.94 19.91 33.59
C GLY A 466 0.06 21.09 33.20
N ALA A 467 0.39 22.26 33.77
CA ALA A 467 -0.24 23.51 33.36
C ALA A 467 0.09 23.84 31.88
N PRO A 468 -0.79 24.59 31.19
CA PRO A 468 -0.60 24.86 29.78
C PRO A 468 0.59 25.80 29.50
N LEU A 469 1.12 25.71 28.28
CA LEU A 469 2.25 26.49 27.80
C LEU A 469 1.81 27.41 26.66
N SER A 470 2.44 28.57 26.52
CA SER A 470 2.41 29.26 25.22
C SER A 470 3.22 28.45 24.20
N ALA A 471 2.87 28.53 22.92
CA ALA A 471 3.66 27.90 21.87
C ALA A 471 5.10 28.41 21.88
N TYR A 472 5.30 29.68 22.21
CA TYR A 472 6.63 30.28 22.41
C TYR A 472 7.44 29.55 23.48
N ALA A 473 6.87 29.36 24.67
CA ALA A 473 7.53 28.68 25.76
C ALA A 473 7.83 27.21 25.42
N ALA A 474 6.93 26.52 24.72
CA ALA A 474 7.18 25.16 24.25
C ALA A 474 8.33 25.09 23.24
N VAL A 475 8.41 26.04 22.30
CA VAL A 475 9.53 26.13 21.35
C VAL A 475 10.85 26.37 22.08
N ALA A 476 10.88 27.30 23.04
CA ALA A 476 12.06 27.56 23.84
C ALA A 476 12.52 26.31 24.62
N LEU A 477 11.58 25.60 25.27
CA LEU A 477 11.88 24.35 25.98
C LEU A 477 12.52 23.30 25.08
N ARG A 478 12.03 23.17 23.85
CA ARG A 478 12.59 22.23 22.89
C ARG A 478 13.97 22.63 22.38
N ASN A 479 14.18 23.92 22.12
CA ASN A 479 15.49 24.41 21.70
C ASN A 479 16.56 24.24 22.80
N HIS A 480 16.14 24.14 24.06
CA HIS A 480 17.01 23.87 25.21
C HIS A 480 17.14 22.39 25.57
N SER A 481 16.51 21.47 24.84
CA SER A 481 16.69 20.03 25.08
C SER A 481 18.02 19.54 24.52
N ASP A 482 18.65 18.57 25.19
CA ASP A 482 19.95 18.01 24.76
C ASP A 482 19.91 17.39 23.36
N ASP A 483 18.72 16.98 22.90
CA ASP A 483 18.49 16.36 21.59
C ASP A 483 17.85 17.31 20.55
N GLY A 484 17.50 18.55 20.92
CA GLY A 484 16.76 19.52 20.09
C GLY A 484 15.40 19.02 19.56
N ALA A 485 14.90 17.90 20.06
CA ALA A 485 13.79 17.15 19.47
C ALA A 485 12.67 16.85 20.46
N THR A 486 12.88 17.10 21.75
CA THR A 486 11.91 16.80 22.81
C THR A 486 11.57 18.01 23.66
N TYR A 487 10.42 17.95 24.32
CA TYR A 487 9.91 18.95 25.24
C TYR A 487 10.01 18.42 26.65
N LEU A 488 10.71 19.12 27.53
CA LEU A 488 10.74 18.80 28.97
C LEU A 488 9.61 19.57 29.67
N ASP A 489 8.62 18.85 30.21
CA ASP A 489 7.52 19.46 30.95
C ASP A 489 8.04 20.12 32.24
N PRO A 490 7.83 21.43 32.44
CA PRO A 490 8.35 22.14 33.61
C PRO A 490 7.70 21.66 34.92
N SER A 491 6.48 21.14 34.88
CA SER A 491 5.73 20.68 36.06
C SER A 491 6.15 19.27 36.47
N THR A 492 6.10 18.35 35.52
CA THR A 492 6.26 16.90 35.78
C THR A 492 7.68 16.41 35.58
N ARG A 493 8.52 17.19 34.88
CA ARG A 493 9.86 16.78 34.40
C ARG A 493 9.83 15.57 33.46
N GLU A 494 8.66 15.22 32.93
CA GLU A 494 8.53 14.19 31.91
C GLU A 494 8.90 14.75 30.54
N THR A 495 9.46 13.88 29.70
CA THR A 495 9.83 14.21 28.32
C THR A 495 8.68 13.85 27.37
N PHE A 496 8.37 14.80 26.49
CA PHE A 496 7.38 14.67 25.44
C PHE A 496 8.02 14.90 24.07
N ASN A 497 7.47 14.33 23.02
CA ASN A 497 8.01 14.49 21.66
C ASN A 497 7.21 15.43 20.77
N SER A 498 6.13 16.04 21.27
CA SER A 498 5.29 16.96 20.51
C SER A 498 4.48 17.89 21.42
N ALA A 499 4.00 18.99 20.86
CA ALA A 499 3.01 19.87 21.46
C ALA A 499 1.79 20.08 20.54
N LEU A 500 0.60 20.17 21.12
CA LEU A 500 -0.70 20.33 20.43
C LEU A 500 -1.30 21.69 20.73
N LEU A 501 -1.67 22.44 19.69
CA LEU A 501 -2.40 23.70 19.81
C LEU A 501 -3.83 23.46 20.29
N LEU A 502 -4.27 24.24 21.27
CA LEU A 502 -5.59 24.14 21.89
C LEU A 502 -6.15 25.53 22.24
N ALA A 503 -7.45 25.59 22.44
CA ALA A 503 -8.19 26.68 23.07
C ALA A 503 -8.75 26.21 24.41
N HIS A 504 -8.95 27.13 25.34
CA HIS A 504 -9.54 26.85 26.64
C HIS A 504 -11.00 27.37 26.69
N PRO A 505 -11.99 26.56 27.13
CA PRO A 505 -13.41 26.96 27.07
C PRO A 505 -13.76 28.18 27.91
N ASP A 506 -13.08 28.36 29.04
CA ASP A 506 -13.35 29.47 29.97
C ASP A 506 -12.47 30.70 29.70
N ASP A 507 -11.60 30.63 28.69
CA ASP A 507 -10.75 31.74 28.29
C ASP A 507 -11.23 32.30 26.93
N PRO A 508 -12.02 33.39 26.95
CA PRO A 508 -12.57 33.95 25.72
C PRO A 508 -11.49 34.58 24.83
N VAL A 509 -10.38 35.05 25.41
CA VAL A 509 -9.27 35.63 24.65
C VAL A 509 -8.52 34.53 23.90
N LEU A 510 -8.15 33.43 24.56
CA LEU A 510 -7.50 32.30 23.90
C LEU A 510 -8.42 31.60 22.89
N SER A 511 -9.72 31.51 23.19
CA SER A 511 -10.72 31.02 22.23
C SER A 511 -10.76 31.89 20.98
N SER A 512 -10.68 33.22 21.14
CA SER A 512 -10.58 34.16 20.03
C SER A 512 -9.26 34.02 19.27
N CYS A 513 -8.12 33.90 19.96
CA CYS A 513 -6.81 33.61 19.33
C CYS A 513 -6.89 32.36 18.48
N TYR A 514 -7.39 31.25 19.03
CA TYR A 514 -7.48 29.99 18.30
C TYR A 514 -8.41 30.07 17.09
N THR A 515 -9.57 30.73 17.25
CA THR A 515 -10.54 30.92 16.14
C THR A 515 -9.91 31.74 15.02
N THR A 516 -9.26 32.87 15.35
CA THR A 516 -8.54 33.73 14.39
C THR A 516 -7.40 32.95 13.71
N LEU A 517 -6.61 32.19 14.46
CA LEU A 517 -5.51 31.38 13.91
C LEU A 517 -6.06 30.33 12.94
N SER A 518 -7.16 29.66 13.30
CA SER A 518 -7.75 28.63 12.44
C SER A 518 -8.41 29.18 11.18
N ALA A 519 -8.71 30.47 11.11
CA ALA A 519 -9.13 31.15 9.88
C ALA A 519 -7.96 31.43 8.93
N LEU A 520 -6.72 31.21 9.38
CA LEU A 520 -5.47 31.31 8.63
C LEU A 520 -4.79 29.92 8.59
N PRO A 521 -5.32 28.94 7.82
CA PRO A 521 -4.86 27.55 7.84
C PRO A 521 -3.37 27.38 7.58
N SER A 522 -2.79 28.25 6.75
CA SER A 522 -1.35 28.26 6.47
C SER A 522 -0.56 28.64 7.72
N LEU A 523 -0.93 29.71 8.42
CA LEU A 523 -0.26 30.05 9.68
C LEU A 523 -0.48 28.98 10.76
N GLN A 524 -1.71 28.47 10.92
CA GLN A 524 -2.02 27.43 11.91
C GLN A 524 -1.21 26.14 11.66
N GLY A 525 -1.15 25.71 10.40
CA GLY A 525 -0.45 24.49 10.01
C GLY A 525 1.06 24.61 10.19
N LEU A 526 1.63 25.79 9.95
CA LEU A 526 3.04 26.08 10.17
C LEU A 526 3.40 25.98 11.67
N VAL A 527 2.64 26.67 12.52
CA VAL A 527 2.86 26.64 13.99
C VAL A 527 2.73 25.21 14.51
N GLN A 528 1.67 24.49 14.13
CA GLN A 528 1.48 23.11 14.57
C GLN A 528 2.55 22.14 14.03
N GLY A 529 2.97 22.32 12.78
CA GLY A 529 4.04 21.53 12.15
C GLY A 529 5.37 21.69 12.88
N TYR A 530 5.70 22.93 13.27
CA TYR A 530 6.89 23.23 14.07
C TYR A 530 6.82 22.62 15.48
N LEU A 531 5.66 22.72 16.14
CA LEU A 531 5.41 22.08 17.45
C LEU A 531 5.43 20.54 17.43
N VAL A 532 5.37 19.93 16.25
CA VAL A 532 5.40 18.47 16.08
C VAL A 532 6.77 17.98 15.62
N SER A 533 7.39 18.67 14.66
CA SER A 533 8.57 18.16 13.95
C SER A 533 9.77 19.10 14.06
N GLY A 534 9.54 20.39 14.33
CA GLY A 534 10.55 21.46 14.30
C GLY A 534 10.94 21.88 12.89
N GLY A 535 10.36 21.23 11.89
CA GLY A 535 10.39 21.69 10.51
C GLY A 535 9.28 22.72 10.27
N LEU A 536 9.50 23.57 9.27
CA LEU A 536 8.57 24.60 8.82
C LEU A 536 7.58 24.08 7.75
N ASN A 537 7.28 22.78 7.77
CA ASN A 537 6.40 22.15 6.78
C ASN A 537 4.94 22.22 7.20
N ILE A 538 4.07 22.57 6.25
CA ILE A 538 2.62 22.59 6.48
C ILE A 538 2.00 21.29 6.05
N PHE A 539 1.29 20.69 7.00
CA PHE A 539 0.59 19.44 6.80
C PHE A 539 -0.94 19.66 6.93
N PRO A 540 -1.72 19.55 5.83
CA PRO A 540 -3.17 19.57 5.87
C PRO A 540 -3.71 18.62 6.94
N SER A 541 -4.60 19.16 7.77
CA SER A 541 -5.23 18.43 8.88
C SER A 541 -4.32 18.02 10.03
N ILE A 542 -3.04 18.44 10.10
CA ILE A 542 -2.17 18.05 11.22
C ILE A 542 -2.74 18.48 12.58
N THR A 543 -3.21 19.73 12.69
CA THR A 543 -3.81 20.25 13.93
C THR A 543 -5.08 19.50 14.29
N VAL A 544 -6.08 19.52 13.40
CA VAL A 544 -7.40 18.93 13.67
C VAL A 544 -7.36 17.40 13.74
N GLY A 545 -6.49 16.77 12.98
CA GLY A 545 -6.26 15.33 12.98
C GLY A 545 -5.60 14.88 14.27
N LEU A 546 -4.57 15.59 14.73
CA LEU A 546 -3.92 15.31 16.00
C LEU A 546 -4.85 15.56 17.20
N GLN A 547 -5.65 16.63 17.16
CA GLN A 547 -6.71 16.88 18.14
C GLN A 547 -7.73 15.72 18.18
N GLY A 548 -8.22 15.28 17.02
CA GLY A 548 -9.15 14.16 16.92
C GLY A 548 -8.57 12.84 17.46
N SER A 549 -7.32 12.52 17.09
CA SER A 549 -6.61 11.32 17.57
C SER A 549 -6.35 11.36 19.07
N THR A 550 -6.00 12.55 19.58
CA THR A 550 -5.81 12.78 21.02
C THR A 550 -7.10 12.60 21.79
N LEU A 551 -8.22 13.13 21.29
CA LEU A 551 -9.53 12.96 21.89
C LEU A 551 -9.91 11.47 21.98
N LEU A 552 -9.84 10.75 20.85
CA LEU A 552 -10.18 9.33 20.80
C LEU A 552 -9.30 8.49 21.75
N SER A 553 -7.98 8.75 21.77
CA SER A 553 -7.04 8.01 22.63
C SER A 553 -7.34 8.23 24.11
N ASN A 554 -7.51 9.49 24.54
CA ASN A 554 -7.78 9.81 25.94
C ASN A 554 -9.13 9.26 26.42
N LEU A 555 -10.18 9.36 25.59
CA LEU A 555 -11.48 8.76 25.91
C LEU A 555 -11.39 7.24 26.09
N ARG A 556 -10.59 6.55 25.24
CA ARG A 556 -10.34 5.12 25.39
C ARG A 556 -9.59 4.79 26.67
N ILE A 557 -8.53 5.53 27.00
CA ILE A 557 -7.74 5.33 28.22
C ILE A 557 -8.62 5.49 29.47
N ILE A 558 -9.44 6.54 29.51
CA ILE A 558 -10.34 6.82 30.63
C ILE A 558 -11.42 5.74 30.76
N ALA A 559 -12.03 5.33 29.64
CA ALA A 559 -13.05 4.28 29.64
C ALA A 559 -12.47 2.90 30.03
N GLN A 560 -11.21 2.61 29.69
CA GLN A 560 -10.53 1.36 30.05
C GLN A 560 -10.15 1.26 31.53
N ALA A 561 -10.05 2.39 32.24
CA ALA A 561 -9.67 2.39 33.65
C ALA A 561 -10.74 1.77 34.59
N ASN A 562 -11.89 1.29 34.06
CA ASN A 562 -12.93 0.52 34.74
C ASN A 562 -13.37 1.11 36.09
N LYS A 563 -13.53 2.43 36.15
CA LYS A 563 -14.02 3.10 37.37
C LYS A 563 -15.55 3.03 37.45
N PRO A 564 -16.14 2.57 38.57
CA PRO A 564 -17.56 2.73 38.79
C PRO A 564 -17.92 4.22 38.73
N ASN A 565 -18.97 4.56 38.00
CA ASN A 565 -19.50 5.92 37.80
C ASN A 565 -18.65 6.89 36.95
N LEU A 566 -17.60 6.41 36.25
CA LEU A 566 -16.86 7.17 35.22
C LEU A 566 -16.35 8.57 35.64
N VAL A 567 -16.02 8.76 36.92
CA VAL A 567 -15.49 10.04 37.42
C VAL A 567 -14.09 10.30 36.83
N VAL A 568 -13.96 11.38 36.07
CA VAL A 568 -12.74 11.82 35.40
C VAL A 568 -11.96 12.77 36.31
N ALA A 569 -10.64 12.63 36.36
CA ALA A 569 -9.80 13.55 37.11
C ALA A 569 -9.94 14.99 36.56
N PRO A 570 -9.99 16.04 37.40
CA PRO A 570 -10.22 17.42 36.94
C PRO A 570 -9.30 17.87 35.80
N VAL A 571 -8.01 17.52 35.86
CA VAL A 571 -7.04 17.87 34.81
C VAL A 571 -7.31 17.13 33.50
N ALA A 572 -7.71 15.86 33.56
CA ALA A 572 -8.07 15.08 32.38
C ALA A 572 -9.40 15.57 31.78
N TYR A 573 -10.36 15.98 32.61
CA TYR A 573 -11.59 16.60 32.17
C TYR A 573 -11.30 17.94 31.47
N GLU A 574 -10.44 18.77 32.06
CA GLU A 574 -10.04 20.04 31.46
C GLU A 574 -9.34 19.82 30.11
N TRP A 575 -8.46 18.83 29.99
CA TRP A 575 -7.84 18.48 28.72
C TRP A 575 -8.90 18.11 27.66
N LEU A 576 -9.81 17.20 27.99
CA LEU A 576 -10.84 16.71 27.08
C LEU A 576 -11.74 17.83 26.58
N ARG A 577 -12.25 18.68 27.49
CA ARG A 577 -13.10 19.81 27.10
C ARG A 577 -12.34 20.83 26.26
N SER A 578 -11.05 21.07 26.52
CA SER A 578 -10.21 21.98 25.72
C SER A 578 -10.02 21.45 24.30
N VAL A 579 -9.79 20.14 24.11
CA VAL A 579 -9.72 19.52 22.78
C VAL A 579 -11.07 19.60 22.04
N VAL A 580 -12.16 19.21 22.71
CA VAL A 580 -13.52 19.27 22.11
C VAL A 580 -13.87 20.70 21.73
N TRP A 581 -13.60 21.66 22.61
CA TRP A 581 -13.84 23.08 22.39
C TRP A 581 -13.05 23.60 21.19
N SER A 582 -11.75 23.29 21.10
CA SER A 582 -10.90 23.67 19.96
C SER A 582 -11.47 23.19 18.63
N LEU A 583 -11.86 21.92 18.54
CA LEU A 583 -12.49 21.34 17.34
C LEU A 583 -13.85 22.00 17.05
N ALA A 584 -14.61 22.32 18.10
CA ALA A 584 -15.92 22.94 18.00
C ALA A 584 -15.85 24.40 17.54
N ILE A 585 -14.87 25.20 17.97
CA ILE A 585 -14.76 26.63 17.63
C ILE A 585 -13.93 26.92 16.37
N SER A 586 -13.20 25.93 15.84
CA SER A 586 -12.38 26.12 14.64
C SER A 586 -13.19 26.73 13.48
N ASP A 587 -12.61 27.73 12.85
CA ASP A 587 -13.23 28.45 11.74
C ASP A 587 -13.24 27.57 10.48
N VAL A 588 -12.13 26.91 10.18
CA VAL A 588 -12.11 25.82 9.21
C VAL A 588 -12.97 24.69 9.75
N VAL A 589 -14.03 24.30 9.03
CA VAL A 589 -14.85 23.15 9.42
C VAL A 589 -14.00 21.87 9.28
N PRO A 590 -13.59 21.23 10.39
CA PRO A 590 -12.79 20.02 10.32
C PRO A 590 -13.64 18.87 9.74
N ALA A 591 -13.01 18.04 8.91
CA ALA A 591 -13.67 16.90 8.26
C ALA A 591 -14.98 17.27 7.52
N VAL A 592 -15.01 18.44 6.85
CA VAL A 592 -16.21 19.02 6.22
C VAL A 592 -17.01 18.04 5.34
N ASP A 593 -16.35 17.16 4.60
CA ASP A 593 -17.04 16.19 3.74
C ASP A 593 -17.81 15.16 4.56
N VAL A 594 -17.24 14.70 5.68
CA VAL A 594 -17.91 13.79 6.61
C VAL A 594 -19.06 14.50 7.31
N VAL A 595 -18.90 15.78 7.68
CA VAL A 595 -19.99 16.58 8.25
C VAL A 595 -21.17 16.66 7.28
N LYS A 596 -20.93 16.95 6.00
CA LYS A 596 -21.97 16.96 4.95
C LYS A 596 -22.65 15.61 4.80
N VAL A 597 -21.91 14.51 4.90
CA VAL A 597 -22.47 13.14 4.87
C VAL A 597 -23.39 12.90 6.07
N ILE A 598 -22.96 13.26 7.28
CA ILE A 598 -23.78 13.15 8.50
C ILE A 598 -25.05 14.01 8.41
N GLU A 599 -24.96 15.19 7.80
CA GLU A 599 -26.09 16.10 7.60
C GLU A 599 -27.12 15.54 6.63
N ASN A 600 -26.69 15.02 5.48
CA ASN A 600 -27.57 14.58 4.39
C ASN A 600 -28.07 13.13 4.53
N GLU A 601 -27.98 12.53 5.73
CA GLU A 601 -28.25 11.11 5.98
C GLU A 601 -27.44 10.13 5.09
N GLY A 602 -26.32 10.61 4.55
CA GLY A 602 -25.42 9.82 3.73
C GLY A 602 -24.76 8.72 4.56
N THR A 603 -24.34 7.67 3.88
CA THR A 603 -23.64 6.54 4.47
C THR A 603 -22.20 6.95 4.80
N LEU A 604 -21.77 6.70 6.04
CA LEU A 604 -20.39 6.95 6.45
C LEU A 604 -19.43 6.13 5.58
N ASN A 605 -18.25 6.66 5.31
CA ASN A 605 -17.22 5.90 4.61
C ASN A 605 -16.50 4.97 5.61
N PRO A 606 -16.48 3.64 5.41
CA PRO A 606 -15.75 2.70 6.28
C PRO A 606 -14.23 2.93 6.30
N GLU A 607 -13.68 3.69 5.35
CA GLU A 607 -12.28 4.06 5.29
C GLU A 607 -11.95 5.29 6.14
N ASP A 608 -12.93 6.13 6.49
CA ASP A 608 -12.68 7.29 7.33
C ASP A 608 -12.25 6.86 8.74
N ASN A 609 -11.14 7.41 9.23
CA ASN A 609 -10.63 7.09 10.56
C ASN A 609 -11.65 7.45 11.66
N PRO A 610 -11.84 6.65 12.73
CA PRO A 610 -12.75 6.97 13.82
C PRO A 610 -12.50 8.34 14.48
N SER A 611 -11.26 8.80 14.60
CA SER A 611 -10.90 10.14 15.09
C SER A 611 -11.52 11.25 14.22
N LYS A 612 -11.54 11.03 12.90
CA LYS A 612 -12.14 11.93 11.91
C LYS A 612 -13.66 11.94 12.02
N LEU A 613 -14.28 10.76 12.23
CA LEU A 613 -15.72 10.63 12.44
C LEU A 613 -16.17 11.37 13.71
N MET A 614 -15.48 11.19 14.85
CA MET A 614 -15.80 11.90 16.09
C MET A 614 -15.66 13.42 15.93
N THR A 615 -14.62 13.86 15.24
CA THR A 615 -14.40 15.28 14.93
C THR A 615 -15.53 15.87 14.09
N ALA A 616 -15.96 15.16 13.05
CA ALA A 616 -17.12 15.57 12.26
C ALA A 616 -18.41 15.60 13.10
N PHE A 617 -18.56 14.66 14.04
CA PHE A 617 -19.70 14.61 14.95
C PHE A 617 -19.75 15.80 15.90
N ILE A 618 -18.61 16.25 16.44
CA ILE A 618 -18.53 17.50 17.25
C ILE A 618 -19.08 18.68 16.45
N ARG A 619 -18.65 18.83 15.19
CA ARG A 619 -19.10 19.93 14.32
C ARG A 619 -20.58 19.85 14.00
N TYR A 620 -21.07 18.66 13.69
CA TYR A 620 -22.48 18.42 13.45
C TYR A 620 -23.31 18.79 14.68
N MET A 621 -22.93 18.31 15.87
CA MET A 621 -23.63 18.57 17.12
C MET A 621 -23.67 20.05 17.48
N LYS A 622 -22.57 20.78 17.27
CA LYS A 622 -22.54 22.24 17.44
C LYS A 622 -23.49 22.96 16.47
N LYS A 623 -23.58 22.51 15.21
CA LYS A 623 -24.45 23.12 14.21
C LYS A 623 -25.93 22.93 14.54
N VAL A 624 -26.32 21.75 15.02
CA VAL A 624 -27.72 21.43 15.33
C VAL A 624 -28.12 21.79 16.77
N ASP A 625 -27.22 22.39 17.55
CA ASP A 625 -27.42 22.74 18.97
C ASP A 625 -27.98 21.57 19.79
N GLY A 626 -27.44 20.36 19.53
CA GLY A 626 -27.90 19.12 20.17
C GLY A 626 -29.29 18.62 19.77
N LYS A 627 -30.02 19.31 18.87
CA LYS A 627 -31.43 19.01 18.49
C LYS A 627 -31.57 18.60 17.02
N GLY A 628 -30.83 17.56 16.62
CA GLY A 628 -30.91 17.02 15.25
C GLY A 628 -32.02 16.00 15.03
N GLN A 629 -32.58 15.95 13.82
CA GLN A 629 -33.40 14.80 13.38
C GLN A 629 -32.53 13.52 13.34
N ASP A 630 -33.14 12.37 13.65
CA ASP A 630 -32.50 11.05 13.63
C ASP A 630 -31.22 10.94 14.48
N LEU A 631 -31.13 11.71 15.56
CA LEU A 631 -29.92 11.77 16.39
C LEU A 631 -29.51 10.39 16.92
N ALA A 632 -30.46 9.59 17.41
CA ALA A 632 -30.20 8.22 17.88
C ALA A 632 -29.57 7.34 16.78
N LYS A 633 -30.11 7.39 15.56
CA LYS A 633 -29.56 6.66 14.39
C LYS A 633 -28.12 7.08 14.10
N LYS A 634 -27.82 8.39 14.14
CA LYS A 634 -26.45 8.92 13.92
C LYS A 634 -25.47 8.48 15.02
N TRP A 635 -25.90 8.48 16.28
CA TRP A 635 -25.11 7.93 17.39
C TRP A 635 -24.85 6.43 17.23
N LYS A 636 -25.86 5.67 16.80
CA LYS A 636 -25.71 4.24 16.54
C LYS A 636 -24.66 3.98 15.46
N TYR A 637 -24.69 4.77 14.37
CA TYR A 637 -23.71 4.65 13.29
C TYR A 637 -22.29 4.98 13.77
N LEU A 638 -22.13 6.06 14.54
CA LEU A 638 -20.83 6.37 15.14
C LEU A 638 -20.35 5.23 16.06
N TYR A 639 -21.23 4.67 16.89
CA TYR A 639 -20.89 3.56 17.77
C TYR A 639 -20.39 2.34 16.99
N GLU A 640 -21.12 1.91 15.95
CA GLU A 640 -20.77 0.75 15.13
C GLU A 640 -19.37 0.89 14.50
N GLU A 641 -19.04 2.09 13.99
CA GLU A 641 -17.71 2.36 13.43
C GLU A 641 -16.61 2.32 14.51
N LEU A 642 -16.88 2.88 15.70
CA LEU A 642 -15.95 2.87 16.83
C LEU A 642 -15.71 1.46 17.37
N VAL A 643 -16.77 0.70 17.65
CA VAL A 643 -16.67 -0.66 18.21
C VAL A 643 -16.04 -1.61 17.20
N THR A 644 -16.32 -1.47 15.90
CA THR A 644 -15.71 -2.32 14.88
C THR A 644 -14.22 -2.03 14.72
N ASN A 645 -13.81 -0.77 14.81
CA ASN A 645 -12.38 -0.43 14.85
C ASN A 645 -11.68 -1.11 16.03
N SER A 646 -12.29 -1.05 17.22
CA SER A 646 -11.79 -1.70 18.43
C SER A 646 -11.74 -3.24 18.30
N VAL A 647 -12.77 -3.86 17.71
CA VAL A 647 -12.81 -5.31 17.43
C VAL A 647 -11.72 -5.70 16.42
N SER A 648 -11.59 -4.99 15.30
CA SER A 648 -10.55 -5.27 14.31
C SER A 648 -9.14 -5.12 14.90
N PHE A 649 -8.94 -4.20 15.85
CA PHE A 649 -7.69 -4.09 16.59
C PHE A 649 -7.46 -5.30 17.51
N ALA A 650 -8.45 -5.69 18.31
CA ALA A 650 -8.37 -6.86 19.19
C ALA A 650 -8.08 -8.16 18.43
N ILE A 651 -8.74 -8.38 17.28
CA ILE A 651 -8.48 -9.54 16.41
C ILE A 651 -7.03 -9.53 15.90
N ARG A 652 -6.51 -8.37 15.47
CA ARG A 652 -5.12 -8.27 15.00
C ARG A 652 -4.09 -8.59 16.08
N LEU A 653 -4.35 -8.23 17.34
CA LEU A 653 -3.49 -8.62 18.46
C LEU A 653 -3.53 -10.13 18.68
N ARG A 654 -4.73 -10.72 18.68
CA ARG A 654 -4.93 -12.17 18.81
C ARG A 654 -4.22 -12.96 17.70
N ASP A 655 -4.33 -12.49 16.45
CA ASP A 655 -3.69 -13.13 15.29
C ASP A 655 -2.15 -13.06 15.33
N LYS A 656 -1.58 -12.11 16.10
CA LYS A 656 -0.14 -12.03 16.38
C LYS A 656 0.31 -12.94 17.53
N GLY A 657 -0.62 -13.70 18.13
CA GLY A 657 -0.35 -14.57 19.28
C GLY A 657 -0.28 -13.84 20.61
N GLU A 658 -0.70 -12.57 20.67
CA GLU A 658 -0.82 -11.83 21.91
C GLU A 658 -2.11 -12.25 22.63
N ALA A 659 -2.04 -12.49 23.94
CA ALA A 659 -3.22 -12.82 24.74
C ALA A 659 -4.21 -11.63 24.71
N CYS A 660 -5.36 -11.83 24.06
CA CYS A 660 -6.37 -10.79 23.91
C CYS A 660 -7.66 -11.22 24.61
N GLU A 661 -7.83 -10.77 25.86
CA GLU A 661 -9.04 -11.00 26.66
C GLU A 661 -10.15 -9.95 26.38
N LEU A 662 -9.91 -9.05 25.43
CA LEU A 662 -10.84 -7.96 25.11
C LEU A 662 -12.13 -8.49 24.45
N ILE A 663 -12.02 -9.51 23.61
CA ILE A 663 -13.14 -10.09 22.84
C ILE A 663 -13.31 -11.58 23.17
N PRO A 664 -14.53 -12.14 23.02
CA PRO A 664 -14.73 -13.58 23.14
C PRO A 664 -13.85 -14.40 22.19
N THR A 665 -13.44 -15.60 22.63
CA THR A 665 -12.76 -16.55 21.75
C THR A 665 -13.73 -17.11 20.72
N ASP A 666 -13.20 -17.61 19.61
CA ASP A 666 -14.03 -18.25 18.58
C ASP A 666 -14.76 -19.47 19.19
N GLU A 667 -14.14 -20.20 20.13
CA GLU A 667 -14.78 -21.30 20.88
C GLU A 667 -15.92 -20.83 21.78
N ALA A 668 -15.75 -19.73 22.53
CA ALA A 668 -16.79 -19.17 23.41
C ALA A 668 -17.97 -18.63 22.60
N LEU A 669 -17.72 -18.09 21.41
CA LEU A 669 -18.79 -17.71 20.49
C LEU A 669 -19.51 -18.96 19.98
N ILE A 670 -18.79 -19.99 19.53
CA ILE A 670 -19.38 -21.21 18.98
C ILE A 670 -20.24 -21.95 20.03
N SER A 671 -19.84 -21.98 21.30
CA SER A 671 -20.60 -22.62 22.38
C SER A 671 -21.97 -21.97 22.63
N CYS A 672 -22.20 -20.73 22.16
CA CYS A 672 -23.52 -20.11 22.19
C CYS A 672 -24.49 -20.77 21.18
N PHE A 673 -23.98 -21.40 20.12
CA PHE A 673 -24.75 -22.00 19.02
C PHE A 673 -24.78 -23.52 19.08
N ILE A 674 -23.70 -24.14 19.53
CA ILE A 674 -23.51 -25.59 19.52
C ILE A 674 -23.22 -26.06 20.94
N GLU A 675 -24.18 -26.76 21.52
CA GLU A 675 -23.97 -27.46 22.79
C GLU A 675 -23.16 -28.74 22.51
N GLU A 676 -21.96 -28.82 23.08
CA GLU A 676 -21.14 -30.03 22.98
C GLU A 676 -21.75 -31.13 23.86
N PRO A 677 -22.14 -32.27 23.28
CA PRO A 677 -22.60 -33.41 24.08
C PRO A 677 -21.43 -33.96 24.91
N THR A 678 -21.69 -34.31 26.17
CA THR A 678 -20.69 -34.85 27.11
C THR A 678 -20.08 -36.18 26.64
N THR A 679 -20.80 -36.92 25.80
CA THR A 679 -20.30 -38.08 25.06
C THR A 679 -20.81 -38.04 23.62
N TYR A 680 -19.92 -38.12 22.64
CA TYR A 680 -20.28 -38.16 21.22
C TYR A 680 -19.65 -39.37 20.54
N ASP A 681 -20.49 -40.23 19.96
CA ASP A 681 -20.07 -41.31 19.08
C ASP A 681 -20.43 -40.97 17.63
N PRO A 682 -19.43 -40.69 16.76
CA PRO A 682 -19.65 -40.37 15.35
C PRO A 682 -20.31 -41.49 14.53
N LEU A 683 -20.28 -42.74 15.03
CA LEU A 683 -20.94 -43.88 14.38
C LEU A 683 -22.43 -43.94 14.75
N ALA A 684 -22.82 -43.45 15.93
CA ALA A 684 -24.19 -43.54 16.43
C ALA A 684 -25.09 -42.40 15.94
N LEU A 685 -24.57 -41.18 15.78
CA LEU A 685 -25.34 -40.00 15.34
C LEU A 685 -24.46 -38.95 14.62
N LEU A 686 -25.10 -38.01 13.94
CA LEU A 686 -24.46 -36.81 13.38
C LEU A 686 -24.34 -35.72 14.45
N HIS A 687 -23.19 -35.05 14.51
CA HIS A 687 -23.00 -33.92 15.41
C HIS A 687 -23.84 -32.71 14.93
N PRO A 688 -24.38 -31.86 15.83
CA PRO A 688 -25.09 -30.64 15.44
C PRO A 688 -24.26 -29.70 14.54
N ALA A 689 -22.94 -29.68 14.72
CA ALA A 689 -22.03 -28.93 13.83
C ALA A 689 -22.02 -29.43 12.37
N GLU A 690 -22.36 -30.70 12.14
CA GLU A 690 -22.43 -31.30 10.80
C GLU A 690 -23.75 -30.95 10.11
N THR A 691 -24.87 -30.97 10.84
CA THR A 691 -26.18 -30.57 10.31
C THR A 691 -26.21 -29.07 10.00
N PHE A 692 -25.58 -28.28 10.86
CA PHE A 692 -25.38 -26.84 10.64
C PHE A 692 -24.60 -26.52 9.35
N ASN A 693 -23.49 -27.24 9.11
CA ASN A 693 -22.71 -27.09 7.88
C ASN A 693 -23.46 -27.51 6.61
N ALA A 694 -24.53 -28.31 6.74
CA ALA A 694 -25.37 -28.74 5.63
C ALA A 694 -26.46 -27.71 5.26
N GLY A 695 -26.51 -26.56 5.94
CA GLY A 695 -27.40 -25.45 5.61
C GLY A 695 -28.71 -25.39 6.41
N GLU A 696 -28.81 -26.10 7.53
CA GLU A 696 -29.92 -25.89 8.48
C GLU A 696 -29.76 -24.53 9.16
N ALA A 697 -30.76 -23.65 8.97
CA ALA A 697 -30.73 -22.26 9.44
C ALA A 697 -30.76 -22.15 10.98
N LEU A 698 -30.05 -21.16 11.52
CA LEU A 698 -30.23 -20.68 12.91
C LEU A 698 -31.62 -20.09 13.06
N LYS A 699 -32.54 -20.82 13.71
CA LYS A 699 -33.92 -20.34 13.93
C LYS A 699 -34.27 -20.00 15.36
N ASP A 700 -33.30 -19.90 16.28
CA ASP A 700 -33.63 -19.63 17.69
C ASP A 700 -33.24 -18.23 18.16
N VAL A 701 -34.25 -17.51 18.69
CA VAL A 701 -34.12 -16.23 19.39
C VAL A 701 -33.26 -16.40 20.66
N ALA A 702 -33.31 -17.58 21.31
CA ALA A 702 -32.53 -17.86 22.52
C ALA A 702 -31.01 -17.82 22.25
N THR A 703 -30.57 -18.19 21.06
CA THR A 703 -29.14 -18.15 20.67
C THR A 703 -28.61 -16.73 20.56
N HIS A 704 -29.41 -15.80 20.03
CA HIS A 704 -29.04 -14.38 19.99
C HIS A 704 -28.94 -13.79 21.40
N GLU A 705 -29.78 -14.23 22.34
CA GLU A 705 -29.71 -13.79 23.73
C GLU A 705 -28.48 -14.32 24.47
N LYS A 706 -28.11 -15.59 24.25
CA LYS A 706 -26.86 -16.17 24.78
C LYS A 706 -25.64 -15.35 24.34
N LEU A 707 -25.57 -14.97 23.06
CA LEU A 707 -24.50 -14.12 22.53
C LEU A 707 -24.47 -12.73 23.18
N ARG A 708 -25.62 -12.07 23.30
CA ARG A 708 -25.71 -10.74 23.92
C ARG A 708 -25.25 -10.79 25.37
N THR A 709 -25.67 -11.80 26.12
CA THR A 709 -25.25 -12.01 27.50
C THR A 709 -23.75 -12.25 27.59
N LEU A 710 -23.20 -13.12 26.74
CA LEU A 710 -21.76 -13.34 26.67
C LEU A 710 -21.00 -12.03 26.40
N VAL A 711 -21.37 -11.29 25.34
CA VAL A 711 -20.67 -10.06 24.92
C VAL A 711 -20.76 -8.96 25.97
N ARG A 712 -21.86 -8.85 26.73
CA ARG A 712 -21.98 -7.88 27.82
C ARG A 712 -20.89 -8.04 28.87
N GLU A 713 -20.39 -9.25 29.09
CA GLU A 713 -19.36 -9.49 30.10
C GLU A 713 -17.96 -9.06 29.65
N TYR A 714 -17.71 -8.92 28.34
CA TYR A 714 -16.38 -8.65 27.81
C TYR A 714 -15.99 -7.17 27.86
N PRO A 715 -14.69 -6.88 28.09
CA PRO A 715 -14.19 -5.51 28.15
C PRO A 715 -14.48 -4.70 26.88
N ILE A 716 -14.50 -5.31 25.69
CA ILE A 716 -14.76 -4.60 24.43
C ILE A 716 -16.10 -3.85 24.45
N PHE A 717 -17.15 -4.45 25.02
CA PHE A 717 -18.48 -3.83 25.10
C PHE A 717 -18.46 -2.69 26.12
N LYS A 718 -18.03 -3.00 27.36
CA LYS A 718 -17.98 -2.06 28.49
C LYS A 718 -17.18 -0.82 28.13
N HIS A 719 -15.96 -0.99 27.62
CA HIS A 719 -15.08 0.13 27.25
C HIS A 719 -15.67 1.02 26.13
N ASN A 720 -16.26 0.44 25.06
CA ASN A 720 -16.80 1.25 23.96
C ASN A 720 -18.12 1.93 24.35
N ARG A 721 -18.97 1.28 25.16
CA ARG A 721 -20.18 1.90 25.74
C ARG A 721 -19.79 3.12 26.58
N ASP A 722 -18.87 2.92 27.51
CA ASP A 722 -18.46 3.95 28.47
C ASP A 722 -17.75 5.11 27.77
N MET A 723 -16.91 4.82 26.77
CA MET A 723 -16.28 5.84 25.92
C MET A 723 -17.32 6.69 25.16
N LEU A 724 -18.36 6.06 24.60
CA LEU A 724 -19.39 6.80 23.86
C LEU A 724 -20.25 7.66 24.79
N ARG A 725 -20.57 7.18 26.00
CA ARG A 725 -21.28 7.95 27.02
C ARG A 725 -20.46 9.14 27.52
N LEU A 726 -19.16 8.95 27.79
CA LEU A 726 -18.24 10.05 28.11
C LEU A 726 -18.22 11.09 27.00
N PHE A 727 -18.17 10.65 25.73
CA PHE A 727 -18.19 11.57 24.60
C PHE A 727 -19.51 12.34 24.51
N TRP A 728 -20.66 11.68 24.74
CA TRP A 728 -21.96 12.34 24.84
C TRP A 728 -21.98 13.43 25.92
N ASP A 729 -21.55 13.09 27.12
CA ASP A 729 -21.55 14.01 28.26
C ASP A 729 -20.61 15.22 28.02
N LEU A 730 -19.45 15.00 27.40
CA LEU A 730 -18.54 16.08 26.96
C LEU A 730 -19.21 17.06 25.99
N LEU A 731 -19.94 16.55 25.00
CA LEU A 731 -20.61 17.40 24.01
C LEU A 731 -21.74 18.25 24.62
N HIS A 732 -22.33 17.79 25.72
CA HIS A 732 -23.35 18.51 26.48
C HIS A 732 -22.77 19.34 27.64
N GLN A 733 -21.43 19.52 27.67
CA GLN A 733 -20.72 20.32 28.67
C GLN A 733 -21.02 19.91 30.12
N ARG A 734 -21.25 18.62 30.36
CA ARG A 734 -21.47 18.10 31.71
C ARG A 734 -20.18 17.97 32.46
N ASP A 735 -20.23 18.27 33.76
CA ASP A 735 -19.10 18.09 34.66
C ASP A 735 -18.82 16.59 34.88
N LEU A 736 -17.75 16.10 34.25
CA LEU A 736 -17.30 14.71 34.38
C LEU A 736 -16.49 14.45 35.66
N THR A 737 -16.26 15.46 36.48
CA THR A 737 -15.58 15.33 37.78
C THR A 737 -16.54 14.93 38.91
N ALA A 738 -17.85 14.95 38.62
CA ALA A 738 -18.91 14.53 39.53
C ALA A 738 -19.58 13.22 39.05
N VAL A 739 -20.30 12.56 39.97
CA VAL A 739 -21.11 11.38 39.64
C VAL A 739 -22.33 11.80 38.83
N ARG A 740 -22.60 11.06 37.75
CA ARG A 740 -23.74 11.33 36.86
C ARG A 740 -25.08 11.08 37.55
N GLU A 741 -25.97 12.08 37.52
CA GLU A 741 -27.30 12.01 38.17
C GLU A 741 -28.40 11.38 37.29
N THR A 742 -28.32 11.51 35.96
CA THR A 742 -29.32 10.99 35.01
C THR A 742 -28.68 10.42 33.75
N ASP A 743 -29.23 9.31 33.25
CA ASP A 743 -28.80 8.68 31.99
C ASP A 743 -29.82 8.96 30.87
N ASP A 744 -29.60 10.06 30.15
CA ASP A 744 -30.39 10.50 28.99
C ASP A 744 -29.73 10.15 27.66
N PHE A 745 -28.78 9.21 27.67
CA PHE A 745 -28.06 8.82 26.46
C PHE A 745 -29.05 8.26 25.42
N PRO A 746 -28.99 8.68 24.13
CA PRO A 746 -30.03 8.36 23.15
C PRO A 746 -30.10 6.90 22.70
N LEU A 747 -29.21 6.02 23.20
CA LEU A 747 -29.19 4.60 22.87
C LEU A 747 -29.26 3.74 24.13
N THR A 748 -30.00 2.65 24.04
CA THR A 748 -30.09 1.63 25.08
C THR A 748 -28.86 0.70 25.07
N ASP A 749 -28.55 0.07 26.21
CA ASP A 749 -27.48 -0.94 26.27
C ASP A 749 -27.76 -2.14 25.34
N ASP A 750 -29.03 -2.41 25.03
CA ASP A 750 -29.47 -3.45 24.09
C ASP A 750 -29.10 -3.12 22.64
N GLU A 751 -29.24 -1.86 22.24
CA GLU A 751 -28.81 -1.41 20.91
C GLU A 751 -27.28 -1.47 20.77
N LEU A 752 -26.56 -1.07 21.82
CA LEU A 752 -25.10 -1.08 21.84
C LEU A 752 -24.53 -2.51 21.84
N VAL A 753 -25.09 -3.43 22.63
CA VAL A 753 -24.63 -4.83 22.62
C VAL A 753 -24.91 -5.48 21.27
N THR A 754 -26.05 -5.18 20.65
CA THR A 754 -26.39 -5.70 19.32
C THR A 754 -25.38 -5.24 18.27
N ALA A 755 -25.04 -3.96 18.25
CA ALA A 755 -23.99 -3.42 17.38
C ALA A 755 -22.60 -4.04 17.66
N THR A 756 -22.31 -4.38 18.92
CA THR A 756 -21.05 -5.04 19.30
C THR A 756 -21.00 -6.49 18.82
N VAL A 757 -22.07 -7.26 18.99
CA VAL A 757 -22.19 -8.64 18.48
C VAL A 757 -21.99 -8.65 16.96
N GLU A 758 -22.70 -7.77 16.25
CA GLU A 758 -22.54 -7.61 14.80
C GLU A 758 -21.08 -7.32 14.44
N SER A 759 -20.42 -6.40 15.15
CA SER A 759 -19.02 -6.03 14.91
C SER A 759 -18.05 -7.20 15.11
N ILE A 760 -18.26 -8.00 16.15
CA ILE A 760 -17.47 -9.21 16.45
C ILE A 760 -17.59 -10.24 15.31
N LEU A 761 -18.80 -10.45 14.82
CA LEU A 761 -19.07 -11.42 13.76
C LEU A 761 -18.55 -10.95 12.39
N LEU A 762 -18.76 -9.68 12.05
CA LEU A 762 -18.31 -9.11 10.77
C LEU A 762 -16.81 -8.88 10.70
N ARG A 763 -16.14 -8.68 11.86
CA ARG A 763 -14.70 -8.48 12.06
C ARG A 763 -14.08 -7.23 11.40
N LYS A 764 -14.67 -6.67 10.35
CA LYS A 764 -14.19 -5.51 9.57
C LYS A 764 -15.32 -4.51 9.29
N ARG A 765 -14.97 -3.22 9.25
CA ARG A 765 -15.91 -2.11 8.96
C ARG A 765 -16.52 -2.23 7.57
N THR A 766 -15.69 -2.47 6.56
CA THR A 766 -16.12 -2.56 5.15
C THR A 766 -17.17 -3.64 4.88
N THR A 767 -17.29 -4.67 5.73
CA THR A 767 -18.30 -5.73 5.57
C THR A 767 -19.73 -5.21 5.74
N ARG A 768 -19.94 -4.05 6.38
CA ARG A 768 -21.26 -3.40 6.46
C ARG A 768 -21.66 -2.64 5.21
N TYR A 769 -20.72 -2.44 4.29
CA TYR A 769 -20.89 -1.53 3.17
C TYR A 769 -20.77 -2.28 1.85
N VAL A 770 -21.52 -1.79 0.86
CA VAL A 770 -21.44 -2.19 -0.53
C VAL A 770 -20.96 -0.97 -1.30
N LEU A 771 -20.02 -1.18 -2.21
CA LEU A 771 -19.58 -0.12 -3.11
C LEU A 771 -20.65 0.06 -4.20
N SER A 772 -21.27 1.23 -4.27
CA SER A 772 -22.26 1.55 -5.30
C SER A 772 -21.61 1.66 -6.69
N GLU A 773 -22.44 1.68 -7.73
CA GLU A 773 -21.99 1.93 -9.12
C GLU A 773 -21.26 3.28 -9.26
N SER A 774 -21.60 4.26 -8.43
CA SER A 774 -20.93 5.57 -8.36
C SER A 774 -19.61 5.54 -7.57
N LYS A 775 -19.11 4.36 -7.20
CA LYS A 775 -17.95 4.14 -6.32
C LYS A 775 -18.08 4.80 -4.94
N ALA A 776 -19.30 5.04 -4.48
CA ALA A 776 -19.55 5.53 -3.13
C ALA A 776 -19.85 4.34 -2.20
N TRP A 777 -19.32 4.37 -0.98
CA TRP A 777 -19.66 3.36 0.02
C TRP A 777 -21.07 3.58 0.52
N VAL A 778 -21.94 2.58 0.34
CA VAL A 778 -23.33 2.58 0.81
C VAL A 778 -23.49 1.48 1.84
N ARG A 779 -24.01 1.83 3.01
CA ARG A 779 -24.31 0.85 4.05
C ARG A 779 -25.38 -0.12 3.56
N SER A 780 -25.15 -1.42 3.72
CA SER A 780 -26.15 -2.44 3.45
C SER A 780 -27.29 -2.35 4.48
N THR A 781 -28.54 -2.36 3.99
CA THR A 781 -29.73 -2.40 4.85
C THR A 781 -29.95 -3.76 5.49
N ASP A 782 -29.46 -4.83 4.86
CA ASP A 782 -29.67 -6.24 5.25
C ASP A 782 -28.33 -6.94 5.51
N VAL A 783 -27.61 -6.52 6.56
CA VAL A 783 -26.37 -7.22 6.95
C VAL A 783 -26.74 -8.57 7.58
N SER A 784 -26.80 -9.63 6.77
CA SER A 784 -27.06 -10.99 7.27
C SER A 784 -25.85 -11.52 8.06
N LEU A 785 -26.09 -11.88 9.32
CA LEU A 785 -25.10 -12.51 10.20
C LEU A 785 -24.96 -14.02 9.97
N GLU A 786 -25.87 -14.64 9.21
CA GLU A 786 -25.91 -16.09 9.02
C GLU A 786 -24.63 -16.63 8.35
N GLY A 787 -24.12 -15.93 7.33
CA GLY A 787 -22.90 -16.32 6.62
C GLY A 787 -21.65 -16.30 7.53
N PRO A 788 -21.34 -15.16 8.19
CA PRO A 788 -20.25 -15.07 9.16
C PRO A 788 -20.34 -16.12 10.29
N LEU A 789 -21.56 -16.42 10.75
CA LEU A 789 -21.82 -17.44 11.76
C LEU A 789 -21.53 -18.86 11.25
N ALA A 790 -22.01 -19.19 10.05
CA ALA A 790 -21.71 -20.44 9.36
C ALA A 790 -20.20 -20.67 9.24
N ASP A 791 -19.48 -19.65 8.82
CA ASP A 791 -18.03 -19.70 8.67
C ASP A 791 -17.29 -19.88 10.00
N LEU A 792 -17.78 -19.26 11.08
CA LEU A 792 -17.20 -19.39 12.41
C LEU A 792 -17.28 -20.84 12.91
N VAL A 793 -18.48 -21.44 12.87
CA VAL A 793 -18.71 -22.83 13.25
C VAL A 793 -17.88 -23.78 12.39
N LYS A 794 -17.90 -23.57 11.07
CA LYS A 794 -17.16 -24.39 10.12
C LYS A 794 -15.67 -24.40 10.42
N LYS A 795 -15.08 -23.24 10.73
CA LYS A 795 -13.67 -23.12 11.09
C LYS A 795 -13.34 -23.87 12.39
N GLY A 796 -14.15 -23.69 13.44
CA GLY A 796 -13.93 -24.36 14.73
C GLY A 796 -14.04 -25.89 14.65
N TYR A 797 -14.92 -26.40 13.79
CA TYR A 797 -15.21 -27.84 13.71
C TYR A 797 -14.60 -28.58 12.51
N VAL A 798 -13.94 -27.90 11.57
CA VAL A 798 -13.48 -28.51 10.29
C VAL A 798 -12.62 -29.76 10.51
N SER A 799 -11.69 -29.70 11.47
CA SER A 799 -10.77 -30.80 11.78
C SER A 799 -11.51 -31.99 12.40
N ARG A 800 -12.41 -31.73 13.36
CA ARG A 800 -13.22 -32.75 14.03
C ARG A 800 -14.21 -33.41 13.08
N ILE A 801 -14.90 -32.63 12.24
CA ILE A 801 -15.79 -33.17 11.21
C ILE A 801 -15.02 -34.04 10.22
N GLY A 802 -13.80 -33.63 9.85
CA GLY A 802 -12.91 -34.44 9.01
C GLY A 802 -12.56 -35.79 9.65
N SER A 803 -12.26 -35.83 10.94
CA SER A 803 -11.95 -37.08 11.66
C SER A 803 -13.19 -37.97 11.80
N TRP A 804 -14.36 -37.40 12.11
CA TRP A 804 -15.62 -38.14 12.21
C TRP A 804 -16.03 -38.78 10.88
N LYS A 805 -15.93 -38.04 9.76
CA LYS A 805 -16.16 -38.58 8.42
C LYS A 805 -15.19 -39.71 8.08
N THR A 806 -13.92 -39.57 8.49
CA THR A 806 -12.91 -40.62 8.27
C THR A 806 -13.25 -41.89 9.06
N LEU A 807 -13.63 -41.75 10.34
CA LEU A 807 -14.03 -42.87 11.19
C LEU A 807 -15.25 -43.62 10.61
N ARG A 808 -16.27 -42.90 10.14
CA ARG A 808 -17.45 -43.49 9.48
C ARG A 808 -17.09 -44.21 8.20
N ALA A 809 -16.22 -43.63 7.36
CA ALA A 809 -15.75 -44.26 6.13
C ALA A 809 -14.95 -45.55 6.41
N GLU A 810 -14.09 -45.56 7.44
CA GLU A 810 -13.34 -46.74 7.86
C GLU A 810 -14.26 -47.85 8.37
N HIS A 811 -15.25 -47.50 9.21
CA HIS A 811 -16.25 -48.43 9.70
C HIS A 811 -17.06 -49.05 8.55
N ALA A 812 -17.57 -48.20 7.64
CA ALA A 812 -18.31 -48.63 6.47
C ALA A 812 -17.48 -49.56 5.57
N ARG A 813 -16.22 -49.21 5.32
CA ARG A 813 -15.27 -50.03 4.55
C ARG A 813 -15.07 -51.40 5.19
N ALA A 814 -14.89 -51.47 6.51
CA ALA A 814 -14.75 -52.74 7.23
C ALA A 814 -16.01 -53.62 7.07
N LYS A 815 -17.20 -53.04 7.20
CA LYS A 815 -18.48 -53.75 6.99
C LYS A 815 -18.64 -54.27 5.56
N LEU A 816 -18.24 -53.47 4.56
CA LEU A 816 -18.27 -53.86 3.15
C LEU A 816 -17.30 -55.01 2.84
N LEU A 817 -16.10 -54.97 3.40
CA LEU A 817 -15.11 -56.05 3.26
C LEU A 817 -15.60 -57.34 3.91
N GLN A 818 -16.16 -57.27 5.12
CA GLN A 818 -16.79 -58.43 5.78
C GLN A 818 -17.94 -59.02 4.95
N ALA A 819 -18.78 -58.17 4.35
CA ALA A 819 -19.86 -58.61 3.47
C ALA A 819 -19.33 -59.29 2.20
N LEU A 820 -18.24 -58.79 1.62
CA LEU A 820 -17.57 -59.41 0.48
C LEU A 820 -16.97 -60.76 0.85
N GLU A 821 -16.22 -60.83 1.95
CA GLU A 821 -15.59 -62.06 2.45
C GLU A 821 -16.63 -63.15 2.70
N LYS A 822 -17.73 -62.82 3.40
CA LYS A 822 -18.84 -63.75 3.65
C LYS A 822 -19.45 -64.26 2.34
N LYS A 823 -19.63 -63.40 1.33
CA LYS A 823 -20.15 -63.81 0.01
C LYS A 823 -19.15 -64.70 -0.75
N ALA A 824 -17.86 -64.38 -0.69
CA ALA A 824 -16.82 -65.14 -1.38
C ALA A 824 -16.67 -66.56 -0.81
N HIS A 825 -16.72 -66.70 0.53
CA HIS A 825 -16.63 -68.00 1.21
C HIS A 825 -17.92 -68.82 1.15
N GLY A 826 -19.09 -68.17 1.08
CA GLY A 826 -20.39 -68.85 1.01
C GLY A 826 -20.75 -69.40 -0.37
N THR A 827 -19.93 -69.14 -1.39
CA THR A 827 -20.21 -69.53 -2.78
C THR A 827 -19.33 -70.69 -3.21
N ASN A 828 -19.91 -71.89 -3.34
CA ASN A 828 -19.20 -73.10 -3.79
C ASN A 828 -19.25 -73.31 -5.31
N GLU A 829 -20.06 -72.53 -6.04
CA GLU A 829 -20.18 -72.63 -7.50
C GLU A 829 -19.18 -71.71 -8.21
N VAL A 830 -18.76 -72.12 -9.41
CA VAL A 830 -17.90 -71.29 -10.28
C VAL A 830 -18.73 -70.13 -10.84
N VAL A 831 -18.68 -68.99 -10.15
CA VAL A 831 -19.37 -67.77 -10.57
C VAL A 831 -18.56 -67.03 -11.63
N LYS A 832 -19.22 -66.65 -12.73
CA LYS A 832 -18.61 -65.87 -13.82
C LYS A 832 -18.21 -64.47 -13.36
N GLU A 833 -17.16 -63.92 -13.97
CA GLU A 833 -16.63 -62.58 -13.70
C GLU A 833 -17.72 -61.47 -13.80
N SER A 834 -18.66 -61.58 -14.75
CA SER A 834 -19.76 -60.63 -14.94
C SER A 834 -20.74 -60.59 -13.75
N THR A 835 -20.99 -61.73 -13.11
CA THR A 835 -21.85 -61.83 -11.93
C THR A 835 -21.17 -61.18 -10.73
N TRP A 836 -19.85 -61.40 -10.55
CA TRP A 836 -19.07 -60.73 -9.52
C TRP A 836 -19.04 -59.21 -9.71
N ASN A 837 -18.96 -58.73 -10.95
CA ASN A 837 -19.04 -57.30 -11.24
C ASN A 837 -20.36 -56.66 -10.75
N ASN A 838 -21.50 -57.30 -11.01
CA ASN A 838 -22.78 -56.79 -10.54
C ASN A 838 -22.90 -56.85 -9.01
N LEU A 839 -22.40 -57.92 -8.38
CA LEU A 839 -22.40 -58.06 -6.92
C LEU A 839 -21.54 -57.00 -6.24
N LEU A 840 -20.34 -56.73 -6.74
CA LEU A 840 -19.44 -55.70 -6.23
C LEU A 840 -20.05 -54.30 -6.40
N LYS A 841 -20.65 -54.01 -7.56
CA LYS A 841 -21.32 -52.73 -7.85
C LYS A 841 -22.48 -52.44 -6.89
N ASN A 842 -23.24 -53.47 -6.52
CA ASN A 842 -24.39 -53.35 -5.64
C ASN A 842 -24.05 -53.52 -4.14
N THR A 843 -22.79 -53.75 -3.80
CA THR A 843 -22.36 -53.87 -2.40
C THR A 843 -22.07 -52.48 -1.85
N VAL A 844 -23.09 -51.92 -1.19
CA VAL A 844 -23.07 -50.59 -0.58
C VAL A 844 -23.47 -50.68 0.91
N PHE A 845 -23.04 -49.70 1.69
CA PHE A 845 -23.35 -49.58 3.12
C PHE A 845 -23.79 -48.16 3.40
N THR A 846 -24.96 -47.98 4.00
CA THR A 846 -25.51 -46.64 4.29
C THR A 846 -25.38 -46.36 5.78
N LEU A 847 -24.83 -45.19 6.11
CA LEU A 847 -24.71 -44.69 7.48
C LEU A 847 -25.00 -43.19 7.49
N HIS A 848 -25.99 -42.76 8.29
CA HIS A 848 -26.43 -41.36 8.40
C HIS A 848 -26.66 -40.69 7.04
N ASP A 849 -27.49 -41.32 6.21
CA ASP A 849 -27.86 -40.91 4.83
C ASP A 849 -26.70 -40.83 3.82
N GLN A 850 -25.48 -41.22 4.22
CA GLN A 850 -24.34 -41.35 3.32
C GLN A 850 -24.18 -42.80 2.88
N THR A 851 -24.10 -43.01 1.56
CA THR A 851 -23.89 -44.32 0.97
C THR A 851 -22.41 -44.52 0.65
N TYR A 852 -21.81 -45.51 1.30
CA TYR A 852 -20.43 -45.92 1.11
C TYR A 852 -20.36 -47.13 0.17
N SER A 853 -19.34 -47.16 -0.69
CA SER A 853 -19.05 -48.27 -1.58
C SER A 853 -17.55 -48.55 -1.61
N LEU A 854 -17.18 -49.78 -1.98
CA LEU A 854 -15.78 -50.11 -2.21
C LEU A 854 -15.29 -49.38 -3.46
N THR A 855 -14.00 -49.04 -3.47
CA THR A 855 -13.32 -48.39 -4.58
C THR A 855 -12.25 -49.30 -5.14
N ARG A 856 -11.76 -49.00 -6.35
CA ARG A 856 -10.64 -49.77 -6.91
C ARG A 856 -9.43 -49.78 -5.99
N MET A 857 -9.20 -48.73 -5.22
CA MET A 857 -8.05 -48.64 -4.29
C MET A 857 -8.13 -49.64 -3.14
N ASP A 858 -9.30 -50.21 -2.88
CA ASP A 858 -9.51 -51.24 -1.88
C ASP A 858 -9.12 -52.63 -2.39
N ALA A 859 -8.84 -52.78 -3.69
CA ALA A 859 -8.53 -54.07 -4.32
C ALA A 859 -7.45 -54.89 -3.60
N PRO A 860 -6.33 -54.33 -3.11
CA PRO A 860 -5.35 -55.14 -2.37
C PRO A 860 -5.94 -55.80 -1.12
N THR A 861 -6.76 -55.07 -0.36
CA THR A 861 -7.44 -55.58 0.85
C THR A 861 -8.59 -56.51 0.48
N MET A 862 -9.29 -56.24 -0.62
CA MET A 862 -10.34 -57.15 -1.11
C MET A 862 -9.72 -58.50 -1.53
N LEU A 863 -8.61 -58.47 -2.28
CA LEU A 863 -7.90 -59.66 -2.77
C LEU A 863 -7.37 -60.54 -1.64
N SER A 864 -6.95 -59.96 -0.50
CA SER A 864 -6.54 -60.77 0.67
C SER A 864 -7.68 -61.56 1.31
N CYS A 865 -8.93 -61.21 1.01
CA CYS A 865 -10.12 -61.91 1.50
C CYS A 865 -10.73 -62.87 0.46
N VAL A 866 -10.10 -63.01 -0.73
CA VAL A 866 -10.58 -63.88 -1.80
C VAL A 866 -9.97 -65.27 -1.63
N PRO A 867 -10.80 -66.33 -1.51
CA PRO A 867 -10.30 -67.70 -1.51
C PRO A 867 -9.58 -68.05 -2.83
N ASP A 868 -8.52 -68.85 -2.78
CA ASP A 868 -7.70 -69.22 -3.96
C ASP A 868 -8.54 -69.76 -5.13
N GLN A 869 -9.58 -70.54 -4.84
CA GLN A 869 -10.50 -71.11 -5.84
C GLN A 869 -11.26 -70.05 -6.66
N HIS A 870 -11.40 -68.83 -6.12
CA HIS A 870 -12.11 -67.72 -6.75
C HIS A 870 -11.18 -66.63 -7.28
N ILE A 871 -9.85 -66.79 -7.16
CA ILE A 871 -8.89 -65.76 -7.59
C ILE A 871 -8.98 -65.50 -9.10
N SER A 872 -9.21 -66.54 -9.90
CA SER A 872 -9.32 -66.45 -11.36
C SER A 872 -10.61 -65.77 -11.85
N THR A 873 -11.64 -65.65 -11.01
CA THR A 873 -12.94 -65.04 -11.35
C THR A 873 -13.19 -63.76 -10.55
N LEU A 874 -13.36 -63.86 -9.23
CA LEU A 874 -13.56 -62.73 -8.33
C LEU A 874 -12.32 -61.83 -8.28
N GLY A 875 -11.12 -62.41 -8.20
CA GLY A 875 -9.87 -61.65 -8.23
C GLY A 875 -9.72 -60.84 -9.53
N ALA A 876 -10.04 -61.46 -10.68
CA ALA A 876 -10.10 -60.77 -11.96
C ALA A 876 -11.14 -59.63 -11.95
N ALA A 877 -12.37 -59.88 -11.48
CA ALA A 877 -13.41 -58.86 -11.38
C ALA A 877 -12.97 -57.67 -10.50
N ILE A 878 -12.33 -57.93 -9.35
CA ILE A 878 -11.80 -56.90 -8.45
C ILE A 878 -10.79 -56.01 -9.18
N VAL A 879 -9.88 -56.59 -9.95
CA VAL A 879 -8.77 -55.87 -10.58
C VAL A 879 -9.17 -55.17 -11.88
N ARG A 880 -9.85 -55.87 -12.80
CA ARG A 880 -10.17 -55.35 -14.16
C ARG A 880 -11.64 -55.12 -14.44
N GLY A 881 -12.53 -55.60 -13.57
CA GLY A 881 -13.98 -55.57 -13.80
C GLY A 881 -14.60 -54.17 -13.73
N THR A 882 -15.85 -54.01 -14.17
CA THR A 882 -16.51 -52.69 -14.35
C THR A 882 -17.41 -52.27 -13.17
N TRP A 883 -17.22 -52.87 -12.00
CA TRP A 883 -18.07 -52.66 -10.82
C TRP A 883 -17.90 -51.28 -10.15
N THR A 884 -16.78 -50.60 -10.39
CA THR A 884 -16.49 -49.25 -9.91
C THR A 884 -16.07 -48.35 -11.06
N SER A 885 -16.27 -47.04 -10.89
CA SER A 885 -15.85 -46.03 -11.88
C SER A 885 -14.32 -45.85 -11.94
N GLY A 886 -13.58 -46.37 -10.95
CA GLY A 886 -12.12 -46.35 -10.93
C GLY A 886 -11.53 -47.33 -11.95
N PRO A 887 -10.70 -46.87 -12.92
CA PRO A 887 -10.09 -47.76 -13.90
C PRO A 887 -9.03 -48.67 -13.26
N PRO A 888 -8.73 -49.84 -13.85
CA PRO A 888 -7.70 -50.76 -13.35
C PRO A 888 -6.32 -50.12 -13.22
N SER A 889 -6.04 -49.09 -14.02
CA SER A 889 -4.79 -48.31 -13.97
C SER A 889 -4.53 -47.60 -12.64
N GLN A 890 -5.53 -47.45 -11.76
CA GLN A 890 -5.33 -46.97 -10.40
C GLN A 890 -4.49 -47.93 -9.55
N LEU A 891 -4.40 -49.21 -9.94
CA LEU A 891 -3.69 -50.26 -9.23
C LEU A 891 -2.20 -50.36 -9.57
N ARG A 892 -1.66 -49.48 -10.43
CA ARG A 892 -0.24 -49.51 -10.85
C ARG A 892 0.75 -49.55 -9.69
N ARG A 893 0.43 -48.88 -8.58
CA ARG A 893 1.27 -48.87 -7.38
C ARG A 893 1.21 -50.16 -6.55
N HIS A 894 0.22 -51.01 -6.83
CA HIS A 894 -0.02 -52.28 -6.17
C HIS A 894 0.29 -53.48 -7.09
N THR A 895 0.77 -53.25 -8.32
CA THR A 895 1.11 -54.30 -9.29
C THR A 895 1.97 -55.41 -8.69
N ALA A 896 3.02 -55.06 -7.94
CA ALA A 896 3.91 -56.03 -7.30
C ALA A 896 3.21 -56.93 -6.26
N ALA A 897 2.16 -56.43 -5.60
CA ALA A 897 1.36 -57.21 -4.66
C ALA A 897 0.25 -58.01 -5.36
N ILE A 898 -0.26 -57.52 -6.50
CA ILE A 898 -1.41 -58.10 -7.19
C ILE A 898 -1.01 -59.21 -8.16
N LEU A 899 -0.01 -58.99 -9.02
CA LEU A 899 0.36 -59.98 -10.05
C LEU A 899 0.74 -61.37 -9.52
N PRO A 900 1.47 -61.51 -8.39
CA PRO A 900 1.86 -62.83 -7.89
C PRO A 900 0.66 -63.73 -7.58
N LEU A 901 -0.48 -63.14 -7.21
CA LEU A 901 -1.73 -63.86 -6.92
C LEU A 901 -2.32 -64.56 -8.15
N PHE A 902 -1.91 -64.17 -9.36
CA PHE A 902 -2.38 -64.75 -10.63
C PHE A 902 -1.34 -65.63 -11.32
N SER A 903 -0.22 -65.95 -10.65
CA SER A 903 0.88 -66.74 -11.20
C SER A 903 0.48 -68.12 -11.72
N ASN A 904 -0.58 -68.71 -11.17
CA ASN A 904 -1.14 -70.00 -11.61
C ASN A 904 -1.87 -69.92 -12.97
N ASN A 905 -2.06 -68.73 -13.55
CA ASN A 905 -2.68 -68.53 -14.86
C ASN A 905 -1.95 -67.40 -15.63
N SER A 906 -0.94 -67.77 -16.42
CA SER A 906 -0.08 -66.84 -17.16
C SER A 906 -0.84 -65.94 -18.15
N THR A 907 -1.88 -66.47 -18.80
CA THR A 907 -2.76 -65.71 -19.70
C THR A 907 -3.50 -64.62 -18.92
N LEU A 908 -4.17 -64.98 -17.82
CA LEU A 908 -4.91 -64.02 -17.00
C LEU A 908 -3.99 -63.00 -16.31
N GLN A 909 -2.81 -63.43 -15.86
CA GLN A 909 -1.80 -62.54 -15.31
C GLN A 909 -1.37 -61.48 -16.32
N THR A 910 -1.17 -61.87 -17.59
CA THR A 910 -0.84 -60.96 -18.69
C THR A 910 -1.99 -59.99 -19.00
N GLU A 911 -3.23 -60.48 -19.00
CA GLU A 911 -4.42 -59.66 -19.18
C GLU A 911 -4.58 -58.62 -18.06
N ILE A 912 -4.34 -59.03 -16.81
CA ILE A 912 -4.37 -58.13 -15.64
C ILE A 912 -3.26 -57.09 -15.73
N GLN A 913 -2.03 -57.51 -16.05
CA GLN A 913 -0.91 -56.60 -16.24
C GLN A 913 -1.20 -55.56 -17.33
N THR A 914 -1.80 -56.01 -18.43
CA THR A 914 -2.22 -55.14 -19.55
C THR A 914 -3.30 -54.16 -19.09
N ALA A 915 -4.30 -54.63 -18.35
CA ALA A 915 -5.37 -53.77 -17.82
C ALA A 915 -4.83 -52.71 -16.85
N ILE A 916 -3.91 -53.07 -15.93
CA ILE A 916 -3.27 -52.12 -15.01
C ILE A 916 -2.38 -51.11 -15.76
N ASN A 917 -1.70 -51.54 -16.82
CA ASN A 917 -0.85 -50.65 -17.61
C ASN A 917 -1.62 -49.75 -18.58
N SER A 918 -2.88 -50.09 -18.90
CA SER A 918 -3.72 -49.30 -19.80
C SER A 918 -3.80 -47.83 -19.36
N GLN A 919 -3.88 -46.91 -20.33
CA GLN A 919 -4.10 -45.50 -20.03
C GLN A 919 -5.51 -45.28 -19.47
N ALA A 920 -5.64 -44.45 -18.45
CA ALA A 920 -6.93 -44.09 -17.89
C ALA A 920 -7.69 -43.22 -18.91
N ILE A 921 -8.77 -43.73 -19.48
CA ILE A 921 -9.65 -42.98 -20.37
C ILE A 921 -10.86 -42.50 -19.57
N CYS A 922 -11.22 -41.22 -19.72
CA CYS A 922 -12.43 -40.68 -19.10
C CYS A 922 -13.66 -41.31 -19.75
N SER A 923 -14.38 -42.15 -19.03
CA SER A 923 -15.59 -42.83 -19.52
C SER A 923 -16.89 -42.07 -19.25
N ARG A 924 -16.83 -40.83 -18.74
CA ARG A 924 -18.02 -40.05 -18.38
C ARG A 924 -18.65 -39.38 -19.59
N GLU A 925 -19.94 -39.56 -19.79
CA GLU A 925 -20.72 -38.80 -20.79
C GLU A 925 -20.86 -37.33 -20.39
N LEU A 926 -21.05 -37.07 -19.08
CA LEU A 926 -21.15 -35.73 -18.51
C LEU A 926 -19.79 -35.13 -18.14
N VAL A 927 -19.71 -33.80 -18.23
CA VAL A 927 -18.51 -32.99 -17.97
C VAL A 927 -18.09 -33.13 -16.50
N ASN A 928 -16.90 -33.70 -16.25
CA ASN A 928 -16.40 -33.85 -14.88
C ASN A 928 -16.00 -32.51 -14.23
N ARG A 929 -15.64 -32.49 -12.94
CA ARG A 929 -15.22 -31.24 -12.25
C ARG A 929 -14.03 -30.54 -12.91
N HIS A 930 -13.18 -31.29 -13.61
CA HIS A 930 -12.05 -30.75 -14.36
C HIS A 930 -12.45 -30.31 -15.76
N GLY A 931 -13.62 -30.71 -16.25
CA GLY A 931 -14.22 -30.34 -17.53
C GLY A 931 -13.91 -31.30 -18.70
N HIS A 932 -13.67 -32.58 -18.41
CA HIS A 932 -13.46 -33.64 -19.41
C HIS A 932 -14.68 -34.54 -19.57
N THR A 933 -14.83 -35.15 -20.75
CA THR A 933 -15.88 -36.13 -21.12
C THR A 933 -15.28 -37.24 -21.98
N VAL A 934 -16.09 -38.24 -22.37
CA VAL A 934 -15.70 -39.28 -23.33
C VAL A 934 -15.40 -38.70 -24.73
N LYS A 935 -15.99 -37.55 -25.08
CA LYS A 935 -15.74 -36.82 -26.35
C LYS A 935 -14.60 -35.79 -26.24
N ASN A 936 -14.21 -35.43 -25.02
CA ASN A 936 -13.17 -34.46 -24.72
C ASN A 936 -12.22 -35.05 -23.67
N THR A 937 -11.54 -36.11 -24.07
CA THR A 937 -10.61 -36.88 -23.23
C THR A 937 -9.39 -36.02 -22.91
N TYR A 938 -8.92 -36.08 -21.67
CA TYR A 938 -7.67 -35.43 -21.31
C TYR A 938 -6.51 -36.07 -22.10
N PRO A 939 -5.79 -35.32 -22.95
CA PRO A 939 -4.78 -35.90 -23.84
C PRO A 939 -3.42 -36.10 -23.15
N GLY A 940 -3.33 -35.88 -21.84
CA GLY A 940 -2.06 -35.77 -21.13
C GLY A 940 -1.45 -34.38 -21.24
N PHE A 941 -0.40 -34.11 -20.46
CA PHE A 941 0.32 -32.83 -20.52
C PHE A 941 1.07 -32.65 -21.85
N THR A 942 1.49 -33.76 -22.48
CA THR A 942 2.22 -33.79 -23.75
C THR A 942 1.31 -33.79 -24.99
N GLY A 943 0.01 -34.05 -24.82
CA GLY A 943 -0.97 -34.12 -25.90
C GLY A 943 -1.81 -32.87 -26.07
N TRP A 944 -1.41 -31.73 -25.48
CA TRP A 944 -2.10 -30.46 -25.70
C TRP A 944 -2.07 -30.10 -27.21
N ASN A 945 -3.24 -29.72 -27.74
CA ASN A 945 -3.40 -29.15 -29.07
C ASN A 945 -4.50 -28.07 -29.05
N GLN A 946 -4.64 -27.34 -30.15
CA GLN A 946 -5.58 -26.22 -30.25
C GLN A 946 -7.04 -26.69 -30.16
N ASP A 947 -7.38 -27.81 -30.79
CA ASP A 947 -8.74 -28.38 -30.74
C ASP A 947 -9.18 -28.72 -29.31
N TYR A 948 -8.31 -29.36 -28.53
CA TYR A 948 -8.56 -29.64 -27.11
C TYR A 948 -8.66 -28.34 -26.29
N ASN A 949 -7.81 -27.34 -26.58
CA ASN A 949 -7.87 -26.04 -25.92
C ASN A 949 -9.23 -25.36 -26.11
N ASP A 950 -9.74 -25.36 -27.33
CA ASP A 950 -10.97 -24.65 -27.71
C ASP A 950 -12.21 -25.34 -27.13
N VAL A 951 -12.26 -26.68 -27.22
CA VAL A 951 -13.33 -27.47 -26.58
C VAL A 951 -13.33 -27.29 -25.06
N ARG A 952 -12.18 -27.09 -24.43
CA ARG A 952 -12.06 -26.89 -22.98
C ARG A 952 -12.46 -25.48 -22.54
N LEU A 953 -12.05 -24.43 -23.25
CA LEU A 953 -12.46 -23.06 -22.96
C LEU A 953 -13.99 -22.89 -23.06
N ALA A 954 -14.63 -23.61 -23.99
CA ALA A 954 -16.09 -23.63 -24.14
C ALA A 954 -16.85 -24.16 -22.90
N THR A 955 -16.19 -24.87 -21.97
CA THR A 955 -16.84 -25.43 -20.76
C THR A 955 -17.14 -24.40 -19.65
N LYS A 956 -16.66 -23.15 -19.78
CA LYS A 956 -16.91 -22.02 -18.85
C LYS A 956 -16.65 -22.30 -17.36
N LYS A 957 -15.75 -23.25 -17.02
CA LYS A 957 -15.39 -23.50 -15.61
C LYS A 957 -14.31 -22.53 -15.12
N PRO A 958 -14.36 -22.11 -13.83
CA PRO A 958 -13.29 -21.34 -13.23
C PRO A 958 -11.94 -22.06 -13.36
N ASP A 959 -10.86 -21.30 -13.53
CA ASP A 959 -9.46 -21.76 -13.65
C ASP A 959 -9.10 -22.59 -14.89
N VAL A 960 -10.00 -22.79 -15.85
CA VAL A 960 -9.70 -23.55 -17.08
C VAL A 960 -8.65 -22.85 -17.92
N ALA A 961 -8.75 -21.53 -18.09
CA ALA A 961 -7.79 -20.73 -18.86
C ALA A 961 -6.36 -20.86 -18.29
N THR A 962 -6.21 -20.72 -16.97
CA THR A 962 -4.92 -20.85 -16.29
C THR A 962 -4.31 -22.25 -16.49
N LYS A 963 -5.12 -23.31 -16.38
CA LYS A 963 -4.68 -24.70 -16.58
C LYS A 963 -4.30 -24.99 -18.03
N LEU A 964 -5.05 -24.47 -19.00
CA LEU A 964 -4.74 -24.63 -20.43
C LEU A 964 -3.49 -23.87 -20.85
N ALA A 965 -3.33 -22.63 -20.40
CA ALA A 965 -2.10 -21.84 -20.61
C ALA A 965 -0.87 -22.60 -20.07
N THR A 966 -1.05 -23.25 -18.93
CA THR A 966 -0.03 -24.07 -18.29
C THR A 966 0.31 -25.33 -19.11
N MET A 967 -0.68 -26.07 -19.59
CA MET A 967 -0.47 -27.22 -20.48
C MET A 967 0.17 -26.82 -21.82
N LYS A 968 -0.25 -25.70 -22.40
CA LYS A 968 0.34 -25.14 -23.63
C LYS A 968 1.82 -24.83 -23.43
N LYS A 969 2.16 -24.15 -22.32
CA LYS A 969 3.54 -23.85 -21.95
C LYS A 969 4.38 -25.12 -21.77
N TYR A 970 3.80 -26.16 -21.15
CA TYR A 970 4.45 -27.45 -20.99
C TYR A 970 4.73 -28.13 -22.33
N LYS A 971 3.75 -28.18 -23.23
CA LYS A 971 3.87 -28.80 -24.56
C LYS A 971 4.92 -28.09 -25.43
N LEU A 972 4.85 -26.77 -25.53
CA LEU A 972 5.82 -25.97 -26.29
C LEU A 972 7.26 -26.20 -25.81
N TYR A 973 7.43 -26.24 -24.49
CA TYR A 973 8.73 -26.53 -23.91
C TYR A 973 9.20 -27.96 -24.19
N LEU A 974 8.30 -28.96 -24.11
CA LEU A 974 8.63 -30.35 -24.42
C LEU A 974 9.10 -30.49 -25.88
N ASP A 975 8.43 -29.79 -26.80
CA ASP A 975 8.77 -29.77 -28.22
C ASP A 975 10.12 -29.09 -28.48
N GLU A 976 10.52 -28.13 -27.64
CA GLU A 976 11.83 -27.47 -27.69
C GLU A 976 12.97 -28.37 -27.19
N VAL A 977 12.72 -29.13 -26.12
CA VAL A 977 13.77 -29.88 -25.39
C VAL A 977 13.94 -31.31 -25.87
N MET A 978 12.87 -32.00 -26.30
CA MET A 978 12.96 -33.40 -26.76
C MET A 978 13.94 -33.60 -27.93
N PRO A 979 13.97 -32.74 -28.98
CA PRO A 979 14.95 -32.87 -30.07
C PRO A 979 16.40 -32.68 -29.60
N GLN A 980 16.62 -31.96 -28.50
CA GLN A 980 17.95 -31.77 -27.91
C GLN A 980 18.37 -33.00 -27.11
N ILE A 981 17.44 -33.63 -26.41
CA ILE A 981 17.69 -34.88 -25.68
C ILE A 981 17.95 -36.05 -26.65
N GLU A 982 17.21 -36.13 -27.75
CA GLU A 982 17.41 -37.16 -28.80
C GLU A 982 18.79 -37.10 -29.45
N LYS A 983 19.43 -35.93 -29.46
CA LYS A 983 20.80 -35.72 -29.99
C LYS A 983 21.91 -36.08 -28.99
N LEU A 984 21.58 -36.41 -27.74
CA LEU A 984 22.56 -36.70 -26.70
C LEU A 984 22.73 -38.23 -26.53
N GLU A 985 23.95 -38.72 -26.61
CA GLU A 985 24.23 -40.17 -26.59
C GLU A 985 24.05 -40.83 -25.20
N SER A 986 23.94 -40.04 -24.12
CA SER A 986 23.89 -40.53 -22.73
C SER A 986 22.62 -41.33 -22.40
N GLN A 987 22.81 -42.57 -21.93
CA GLN A 987 21.75 -43.47 -21.47
C GLN A 987 20.91 -42.88 -20.32
N LEU A 988 21.52 -42.07 -19.45
CA LEU A 988 20.83 -41.41 -18.34
C LEU A 988 19.83 -40.35 -18.82
N LEU A 989 20.17 -39.60 -19.87
CA LEU A 989 19.29 -38.60 -20.45
C LEU A 989 18.10 -39.25 -21.18
N ARG A 990 18.31 -40.42 -21.79
CA ARG A 990 17.20 -41.23 -22.34
C ARG A 990 16.27 -41.76 -21.25
N GLU A 991 16.82 -42.18 -20.11
CA GLU A 991 16.01 -42.59 -18.94
C GLU A 991 15.20 -41.40 -18.37
N LEU A 992 15.82 -40.24 -18.17
CA LEU A 992 15.12 -39.02 -17.72
C LEU A 992 14.03 -38.58 -18.70
N ALA A 993 14.30 -38.61 -20.01
CA ALA A 993 13.30 -38.31 -21.05
C ALA A 993 12.12 -39.29 -21.01
N SER A 994 12.40 -40.59 -20.85
CA SER A 994 11.33 -41.57 -20.69
C SER A 994 10.49 -41.27 -19.44
N MET A 995 11.08 -40.87 -18.31
CA MET A 995 10.35 -40.53 -17.08
C MET A 995 9.40 -39.34 -17.26
N VAL A 996 9.77 -38.33 -18.05
CA VAL A 996 8.93 -37.14 -18.32
C VAL A 996 7.59 -37.54 -18.97
N VAL A 997 7.57 -38.61 -19.77
CA VAL A 997 6.36 -39.16 -20.41
C VAL A 997 5.43 -39.84 -19.39
N TRP A 998 5.93 -40.25 -18.22
CA TRP A 998 5.19 -41.04 -17.23
C TRP A 998 4.74 -40.26 -15.99
N LEU A 999 4.99 -38.94 -15.91
CA LEU A 999 4.65 -38.15 -14.72
C LEU A 999 3.14 -37.83 -14.65
N PRO A 1000 2.46 -38.22 -13.55
CA PRO A 1000 1.00 -38.18 -13.47
C PRO A 1000 0.42 -36.80 -13.08
N ASP A 1001 1.23 -35.85 -12.61
CA ASP A 1001 0.77 -34.50 -12.28
C ASP A 1001 1.74 -33.38 -12.68
N TYR A 1002 1.15 -32.19 -12.88
CA TYR A 1002 1.80 -30.97 -13.34
C TYR A 1002 2.99 -30.50 -12.48
N ASN A 1003 2.86 -30.56 -11.15
CA ASN A 1003 3.88 -30.06 -10.24
C ASN A 1003 5.13 -30.94 -10.27
N SER A 1004 4.92 -32.25 -10.40
CA SER A 1004 5.99 -33.25 -10.54
C SER A 1004 6.64 -33.13 -11.91
N ALA A 1005 5.86 -32.93 -12.97
CA ALA A 1005 6.34 -32.74 -14.33
C ALA A 1005 7.19 -31.47 -14.48
N THR A 1006 6.72 -30.34 -13.94
CA THR A 1006 7.45 -29.04 -13.96
C THR A 1006 8.76 -29.12 -13.18
N LYS A 1007 8.78 -29.81 -12.03
CA LYS A 1007 10.00 -29.97 -11.23
C LYS A 1007 11.01 -30.88 -11.93
N CYS A 1008 10.56 -31.99 -12.52
CA CYS A 1008 11.41 -32.88 -13.31
C CYS A 1008 12.04 -32.14 -14.49
N MET A 1009 11.27 -31.30 -15.16
CA MET A 1009 11.75 -30.52 -16.31
C MET A 1009 12.73 -29.41 -15.94
N LYS A 1010 12.54 -28.71 -14.81
CA LYS A 1010 13.52 -27.73 -14.32
C LYS A 1010 14.88 -28.38 -14.09
N GLU A 1011 14.87 -29.60 -13.54
CA GLU A 1011 16.11 -30.34 -13.33
C GLU A 1011 16.68 -30.90 -14.64
N THR A 1012 15.86 -31.42 -15.56
CA THR A 1012 16.33 -31.82 -16.90
C THR A 1012 16.95 -30.63 -17.65
N LYS A 1013 16.33 -29.44 -17.56
CA LYS A 1013 16.87 -28.21 -18.15
C LYS A 1013 18.22 -27.84 -17.55
N TYR A 1014 18.29 -27.83 -16.21
CA TYR A 1014 19.51 -27.53 -15.48
C TYR A 1014 20.65 -28.48 -15.86
N ILE A 1015 20.35 -29.77 -16.06
CA ILE A 1015 21.33 -30.78 -16.51
C ILE A 1015 21.81 -30.50 -17.94
N LEU A 1016 20.90 -30.13 -18.85
CA LEU A 1016 21.21 -29.81 -20.24
C LEU A 1016 22.01 -28.51 -20.38
N GLU A 1017 21.60 -27.45 -19.68
CA GLU A 1017 22.24 -26.13 -19.69
C GLU A 1017 23.64 -26.14 -19.04
N ASN A 1018 23.91 -27.06 -18.12
CA ASN A 1018 25.22 -27.21 -17.46
C ASN A 1018 26.08 -28.35 -18.04
N GLY A 1019 25.80 -28.79 -19.26
CA GLY A 1019 26.67 -29.72 -20.00
C GLY A 1019 26.85 -31.09 -19.35
N GLY A 1020 25.83 -31.61 -18.66
CA GLY A 1020 25.89 -32.93 -18.02
C GLY A 1020 26.70 -32.99 -16.71
N LYS A 1021 27.25 -31.88 -16.21
CA LYS A 1021 27.95 -31.80 -14.91
C LYS A 1021 26.99 -31.77 -13.71
N CYS A 1022 25.99 -32.64 -13.71
CA CYS A 1022 25.08 -32.80 -12.57
C CYS A 1022 25.53 -33.97 -11.71
N ASP A 1023 25.44 -33.81 -10.39
CA ASP A 1023 25.66 -34.87 -9.41
C ASP A 1023 24.67 -36.03 -9.66
N LEU A 1024 25.16 -37.13 -10.24
CA LEU A 1024 24.38 -38.34 -10.58
C LEU A 1024 23.61 -38.88 -9.37
N THR A 1025 24.11 -38.63 -8.17
CA THR A 1025 23.47 -39.01 -6.91
C THR A 1025 22.15 -38.26 -6.71
N LYS A 1026 22.05 -36.99 -7.10
CA LYS A 1026 20.79 -36.20 -7.02
C LYS A 1026 19.74 -36.67 -8.02
N VAL A 1027 20.15 -37.12 -9.21
CA VAL A 1027 19.25 -37.70 -10.22
C VAL A 1027 18.69 -39.04 -9.74
N ALA A 1028 19.55 -39.90 -9.17
CA ALA A 1028 19.13 -41.15 -8.56
C ALA A 1028 18.21 -40.92 -7.35
N ASP A 1029 18.52 -39.92 -6.50
CA ASP A 1029 17.68 -39.52 -5.37
C ASP A 1029 16.34 -38.94 -5.82
N TYR A 1030 16.33 -38.21 -6.92
CA TYR A 1030 15.11 -37.68 -7.53
C TYR A 1030 14.26 -38.81 -8.14
N LYS A 1031 14.86 -39.78 -8.84
CA LYS A 1031 14.18 -41.01 -9.30
C LYS A 1031 13.57 -41.76 -8.13
N LYS A 1032 14.33 -41.98 -7.05
CA LYS A 1032 13.84 -42.56 -5.78
C LYS A 1032 12.74 -41.73 -5.14
N LYS A 1033 12.81 -40.40 -5.19
CA LYS A 1033 11.79 -39.47 -4.66
C LYS A 1033 10.54 -39.44 -5.54
N VAL A 1034 10.64 -39.56 -6.86
CA VAL A 1034 9.51 -39.68 -7.79
C VAL A 1034 8.84 -41.03 -7.63
N GLU A 1035 9.61 -42.12 -7.47
CA GLU A 1035 9.10 -43.43 -7.10
C GLU A 1035 8.44 -43.40 -5.70
N LYS A 1036 9.02 -42.68 -4.72
CA LYS A 1036 8.46 -42.45 -3.36
C LYS A 1036 7.28 -41.47 -3.29
N SER A 1037 7.19 -40.50 -4.18
CA SER A 1037 6.14 -39.46 -4.20
C SER A 1037 4.99 -39.83 -5.13
N GLY A 1038 5.29 -40.56 -6.21
CA GLY A 1038 4.35 -41.38 -6.97
C GLY A 1038 3.63 -42.39 -6.07
N THR A 1039 4.32 -42.94 -5.07
CA THR A 1039 3.72 -43.84 -4.07
C THR A 1039 2.94 -43.11 -2.96
N LYS A 1040 3.23 -41.84 -2.63
CA LYS A 1040 2.49 -41.07 -1.59
C LYS A 1040 1.37 -40.14 -2.09
N LYS A 1041 1.52 -39.41 -3.20
CA LYS A 1041 0.60 -38.32 -3.62
C LYS A 1041 -0.39 -38.68 -4.73
N VAL A 1042 -0.08 -39.65 -5.60
CA VAL A 1042 -0.98 -40.04 -6.71
C VAL A 1042 -2.31 -40.62 -6.21
N GLY A 1043 -2.32 -41.17 -4.99
CA GLY A 1043 -3.55 -41.69 -4.36
C GLY A 1043 -4.45 -40.65 -3.71
N GLN A 1044 -3.96 -39.45 -3.35
CA GLN A 1044 -4.73 -38.50 -2.53
C GLN A 1044 -5.20 -37.26 -3.27
N THR A 1045 -4.48 -36.75 -4.28
CA THR A 1045 -4.76 -35.40 -4.79
C THR A 1045 -5.59 -35.34 -6.09
N TRP A 1046 -5.65 -36.42 -6.88
CA TRP A 1046 -6.39 -36.40 -8.15
C TRP A 1046 -7.75 -37.11 -8.13
N TRP A 1047 -8.05 -37.89 -7.09
CA TRP A 1047 -9.23 -38.77 -7.05
C TRP A 1047 -10.16 -38.60 -5.85
N ARG A 1048 -9.92 -37.64 -4.94
CA ARG A 1048 -10.99 -37.21 -4.02
C ARG A 1048 -12.01 -36.38 -4.79
N CYS A 1049 -12.90 -37.06 -5.50
CA CYS A 1049 -14.14 -36.52 -6.06
C CYS A 1049 -15.25 -37.53 -5.77
N GLU A 1050 -15.55 -37.62 -4.48
CA GLU A 1050 -16.68 -38.26 -3.75
C GLU A 1050 -16.86 -39.78 -3.94
N ALA A 1051 -17.04 -40.59 -2.89
CA ALA A 1051 -17.50 -40.31 -1.52
C ALA A 1051 -16.57 -39.53 -0.58
#